data_AF-A0A2K3QIU7-F1
#
_entry.id   AF-A0A2K3QIU7-F1
#
_cell.length_a   1.000
_cell.length_b   1.000
_cell.length_c   1.000
_cell.angle_alpha   90.00
_cell.angle_beta   90.00
_cell.angle_gamma   90.00
#
_symmetry.space_group_name_H-M   'P 1'
#
loop_
_entity.id
_entity.type
_entity.pdbx_description
1 polymer ?
#
loop_
_entity_poly.entity_id
_entity_poly.type
_entity_poly.pdbx_seq_one_letter_code
_entity_poly.pdbx_strand_id
1 'polypeptide(L)'
;MHILVTNDDGPPSPESSPYVHCLVQHLEKAGHAVSVCLPHTQRSWIGKAHMIGQTLKPLYFRPGADVHGDDSEGTTRHRPSPTGDVEEWVLIDGTPASCVQIGLYHFFQNKGPIDLVVSGPNYGRNTTSVFALSSGTLGAALEAAVCRKKSIALSFAFFTRNHDPVIIEAACRHSVRVIEALYKQWPTDGSADLYSVNVPLVDGVEEHRTMWTDMLQNYWGDGSTCFEEVDGESGDAAEEEARIREGPGGEAGNKEGPDDSKTGHAHKHFKWAPRLTDVFVSVDESEPGNDGRTVREGNTSITPMKASFAHGDGAFSRKEFELLVNRSCSYQECRSPTRSGAGVMSAQDVAIRRKEGGKGAGRIRAIVAYDDPYVQPLIVSALKSLVPEEKLDLVTELPSDESFSVSGILPTPDSKVLQIMPYESIDFEFAASQPRSCLINSYMIRKALIRKHYLSATVDQWVAKKPASPLRRHVKRSEAFEVDYAEFLDDALVEAFDLRESMDRNAGAEAGERDWWILKPGMSDRGQGIRLFSTMEELQGIFDGWEEERPDSDEEEDGEQGQAAGGKPGEENGDYITTSHLRHFVAQPYIHPPLLLDADPRKFHIRTYVLATGSLTIHVYKPMLALFAAKPYLAPWAHSASDIDAFLTNTCLQQPASSVTTDSVRRFWSLPLPASTLDAIFAQICAVTGEAFEAAARAMPVHFQTLPNAFEVFGLDFMVDAAGTAWLLEVNAFPDFKQTGGDLREIVEGFWRGIVREGVMPFFGVGQGHAEGDGDMVKAKEIDLGRR
;
A
#
# COMPACT_ATOMS: atom_id res chain seq x y z
N MET A 1 -11.18 -28.83 26.68
CA MET A 1 -11.22 -27.41 26.29
C MET A 1 -12.65 -27.08 25.89
N HIS A 2 -13.05 -25.82 26.00
CA HIS A 2 -14.18 -25.28 25.26
C HIS A 2 -13.67 -24.64 23.97
N ILE A 3 -14.03 -25.22 22.83
CA ILE A 3 -13.54 -24.84 21.51
C ILE A 3 -14.66 -24.15 20.73
N LEU A 4 -14.39 -22.94 20.25
CA LEU A 4 -15.25 -22.27 19.27
C LEU A 4 -14.79 -22.66 17.87
N VAL A 5 -15.66 -23.29 17.10
CA VAL A 5 -15.42 -23.64 15.70
C VAL A 5 -16.07 -22.60 14.80
N THR A 6 -15.30 -22.11 13.84
CA THR A 6 -15.78 -21.27 12.73
C THR A 6 -15.23 -21.81 11.40
N ASN A 7 -15.66 -21.30 10.26
CA ASN A 7 -15.06 -21.55 8.94
C ASN A 7 -15.48 -20.43 7.98
N ASP A 8 -14.88 -20.38 6.80
CA ASP A 8 -15.38 -19.61 5.67
C ASP A 8 -16.30 -20.42 4.76
N ASP A 9 -16.25 -21.75 4.82
CA ASP A 9 -17.04 -22.61 3.95
C ASP A 9 -18.57 -22.54 4.14
N GLY A 10 -19.02 -22.04 5.30
CA GLY A 10 -20.42 -21.96 5.66
C GLY A 10 -20.94 -23.24 6.34
N PRO A 11 -22.27 -23.44 6.40
CA PRO A 11 -22.86 -24.61 7.05
C PRO A 11 -22.54 -25.91 6.29
N PRO A 12 -22.62 -27.08 6.95
CA PRO A 12 -22.36 -28.38 6.34
C PRO A 12 -23.12 -28.57 5.02
N SER A 13 -22.38 -28.92 3.98
CA SER A 13 -22.90 -29.22 2.64
C SER A 13 -21.92 -30.16 1.93
N PRO A 14 -22.38 -31.16 1.17
CA PRO A 14 -21.51 -32.02 0.36
C PRO A 14 -20.66 -31.25 -0.66
N GLU A 15 -21.15 -30.12 -1.16
CA GLU A 15 -20.52 -29.37 -2.26
C GLU A 15 -19.49 -28.35 -1.78
N SER A 16 -19.84 -27.59 -0.74
CA SER A 16 -19.08 -26.40 -0.33
C SER A 16 -18.42 -26.51 1.03
N SER A 17 -18.93 -27.35 1.95
CA SER A 17 -18.44 -27.49 3.33
C SER A 17 -18.50 -28.94 3.85
N PRO A 18 -17.80 -29.89 3.21
CA PRO A 18 -17.93 -31.32 3.53
C PRO A 18 -17.28 -31.76 4.86
N TYR A 19 -16.46 -30.92 5.50
CA TYR A 19 -15.56 -31.39 6.58
C TYR A 19 -15.94 -30.91 7.98
N VAL A 20 -16.58 -29.74 8.12
CA VAL A 20 -16.79 -29.09 9.43
C VAL A 20 -17.64 -29.95 10.38
N HIS A 21 -18.66 -30.64 9.87
CA HIS A 21 -19.49 -31.53 10.68
C HIS A 21 -18.71 -32.73 11.22
N CYS A 22 -17.88 -33.35 10.39
CA CYS A 22 -17.01 -34.46 10.81
C CYS A 22 -16.03 -33.99 11.90
N LEU A 23 -15.37 -32.84 11.72
CA LEU A 23 -14.44 -32.31 12.72
C LEU A 23 -15.12 -32.06 14.07
N VAL A 24 -16.30 -31.42 14.07
CA VAL A 24 -17.06 -31.13 15.30
C VAL A 24 -17.35 -32.40 16.07
N GLN A 25 -17.83 -33.45 15.39
CA GLN A 25 -18.08 -34.74 16.04
C GLN A 25 -16.80 -35.37 16.62
N HIS A 26 -15.65 -35.24 15.96
CA HIS A 26 -14.38 -35.77 16.47
C HIS A 26 -13.86 -34.99 17.69
N LEU A 27 -14.03 -33.67 17.71
CA LEU A 27 -13.70 -32.84 18.88
C LEU A 27 -14.58 -33.20 20.08
N GLU A 28 -15.87 -33.41 19.86
CA GLU A 28 -16.81 -33.84 20.91
C GLU A 28 -16.51 -35.26 21.41
N LYS A 29 -16.24 -36.21 20.51
CA LYS A 29 -15.81 -37.58 20.85
C LYS A 29 -14.50 -37.60 21.65
N ALA A 30 -13.61 -36.63 21.43
CA ALA A 30 -12.40 -36.43 22.23
C ALA A 30 -12.68 -35.78 23.60
N GLY A 31 -13.94 -35.46 23.92
CA GLY A 31 -14.36 -34.93 25.21
C GLY A 31 -14.22 -33.40 25.33
N HIS A 32 -14.14 -32.68 24.22
CA HIS A 32 -14.16 -31.22 24.23
C HIS A 32 -15.61 -30.69 24.23
N ALA A 33 -15.83 -29.57 24.89
CA ALA A 33 -17.05 -28.80 24.70
C ALA A 33 -16.89 -28.00 23.40
N VAL A 34 -17.84 -28.13 22.47
CA VAL A 34 -17.78 -27.43 21.18
C VAL A 34 -18.94 -26.46 21.06
N SER A 35 -18.64 -25.29 20.52
CA SER A 35 -19.62 -24.28 20.11
C SER A 35 -19.29 -23.87 18.68
N VAL A 36 -20.32 -23.69 17.85
CA VAL A 36 -20.11 -23.48 16.41
C VAL A 36 -20.77 -22.17 15.99
N CYS A 37 -19.97 -21.27 15.40
CA CYS A 37 -20.45 -20.01 14.83
C CYS A 37 -19.83 -19.81 13.44
N LEU A 38 -20.66 -19.86 12.40
CA LEU A 38 -20.24 -19.86 10.99
C LEU A 38 -20.95 -18.73 10.22
N PRO A 39 -20.40 -18.29 9.09
CA PRO A 39 -21.19 -17.57 8.11
C PRO A 39 -22.38 -18.43 7.63
N HIS A 40 -23.50 -17.80 7.31
CA HIS A 40 -24.69 -18.50 6.79
C HIS A 40 -24.53 -19.02 5.36
N THR A 41 -23.50 -18.57 4.66
CA THR A 41 -23.16 -18.91 3.28
C THR A 41 -21.65 -19.01 3.15
N GLN A 42 -21.17 -19.67 2.10
CA GLN A 42 -19.75 -19.71 1.73
C GLN A 42 -19.17 -18.28 1.57
N ARG A 43 -17.96 -18.05 2.09
CA ARG A 43 -17.23 -16.76 2.13
C ARG A 43 -15.72 -16.93 1.88
N SER A 44 -15.35 -17.88 1.01
CA SER A 44 -13.96 -18.07 0.54
C SER A 44 -13.39 -16.82 -0.15
N TRP A 45 -12.06 -16.71 -0.21
CA TRP A 45 -11.33 -15.60 -0.88
C TRP A 45 -11.61 -14.18 -0.33
N ILE A 46 -12.07 -14.07 0.93
CA ILE A 46 -12.39 -12.77 1.57
C ILE A 46 -11.29 -12.25 2.50
N GLY A 47 -10.23 -13.03 2.76
CA GLY A 47 -9.21 -12.72 3.74
C GLY A 47 -9.79 -12.40 5.12
N LYS A 48 -9.27 -11.37 5.80
CA LYS A 48 -9.83 -10.85 7.05
C LYS A 48 -10.63 -9.56 6.80
N ALA A 49 -11.96 -9.62 6.96
CA ALA A 49 -12.83 -8.45 6.76
C ALA A 49 -13.97 -8.34 7.80
N HIS A 50 -14.44 -7.12 8.05
CA HIS A 50 -15.73 -6.82 8.70
C HIS A 50 -16.52 -5.88 7.79
N MET A 51 -17.85 -6.05 7.75
CA MET A 51 -18.75 -5.22 6.93
C MET A 51 -19.28 -4.05 7.78
N ILE A 52 -18.68 -2.86 7.62
CA ILE A 52 -19.12 -1.64 8.32
C ILE A 52 -20.44 -1.16 7.70
N GLY A 53 -21.39 -0.73 8.54
CA GLY A 53 -22.71 -0.25 8.09
C GLY A 53 -23.76 -1.36 7.92
N GLN A 54 -23.38 -2.63 7.99
CA GLN A 54 -24.32 -3.75 7.95
C GLN A 54 -24.70 -4.22 9.35
N THR A 55 -26.00 -4.39 9.61
CA THR A 55 -26.50 -5.07 10.81
C THR A 55 -26.53 -6.58 10.59
N LEU A 56 -25.77 -7.32 11.38
CA LEU A 56 -25.67 -8.78 11.28
C LEU A 56 -26.80 -9.49 12.04
N LYS A 57 -27.37 -10.54 11.44
CA LYS A 57 -28.51 -11.33 11.93
C LYS A 57 -28.12 -12.80 12.08
N PRO A 58 -28.44 -13.43 13.23
CA PRO A 58 -28.22 -14.85 13.41
C PRO A 58 -29.36 -15.71 12.85
N LEU A 59 -28.98 -16.87 12.32
CA LEU A 59 -29.82 -18.03 12.07
C LEU A 59 -29.31 -19.20 12.92
N TYR A 60 -30.14 -20.22 13.09
CA TYR A 60 -29.88 -21.36 13.97
C TYR A 60 -29.94 -22.65 13.17
N PHE A 61 -28.80 -23.31 13.04
CA PHE A 61 -28.64 -24.52 12.24
C PHE A 61 -28.60 -25.76 13.15
N ARG A 62 -29.31 -26.80 12.74
CA ARG A 62 -29.35 -28.10 13.40
C ARG A 62 -28.74 -29.13 12.47
N PRO A 63 -27.54 -29.66 12.76
CA PRO A 63 -26.89 -30.65 11.92
C PRO A 63 -27.75 -31.88 11.69
N GLY A 64 -27.59 -32.52 10.52
CA GLY A 64 -28.19 -33.82 10.22
C GLY A 64 -27.65 -34.92 11.14
N ALA A 65 -28.31 -36.09 11.14
CA ALA A 65 -27.84 -37.22 11.93
C ALA A 65 -26.56 -37.85 11.33
N ASP A 66 -26.46 -37.84 10.00
CA ASP A 66 -25.34 -38.39 9.25
C ASP A 66 -24.32 -37.30 8.89
N VAL A 67 -23.04 -37.69 8.86
CA VAL A 67 -21.91 -36.78 8.59
C VAL A 67 -21.56 -36.74 7.10
N HIS A 68 -21.78 -37.85 6.40
CA HIS A 68 -21.40 -38.06 5.00
C HIS A 68 -22.62 -38.52 4.19
N GLY A 69 -22.69 -38.15 2.90
CA GLY A 69 -23.75 -38.56 1.97
C GLY A 69 -24.91 -37.57 1.86
N ASP A 70 -25.90 -37.91 1.02
CA ASP A 70 -27.02 -37.03 0.66
C ASP A 70 -27.95 -36.69 1.85
N ASP A 71 -27.98 -37.54 2.89
CA ASP A 71 -28.77 -37.33 4.12
C ASP A 71 -28.03 -36.50 5.20
N SER A 72 -26.89 -35.87 4.85
CA SER A 72 -26.12 -35.01 5.76
C SER A 72 -26.67 -33.59 5.92
N GLU A 73 -27.70 -33.23 5.15
CA GLU A 73 -28.30 -31.89 5.19
C GLU A 73 -29.02 -31.60 6.51
N GLY A 74 -28.58 -30.54 7.19
CA GLY A 74 -29.23 -30.06 8.41
C GLY A 74 -30.43 -29.15 8.14
N THR A 75 -31.01 -28.60 9.21
CA THR A 75 -32.14 -27.65 9.10
C THR A 75 -31.82 -26.29 9.71
N THR A 76 -32.17 -25.22 8.99
CA THR A 76 -31.97 -23.83 9.44
C THR A 76 -33.28 -23.22 9.95
N ARG A 77 -33.20 -22.43 11.02
CA ARG A 77 -34.32 -21.72 11.66
C ARG A 77 -33.97 -20.25 11.92
N HIS A 78 -34.97 -19.37 11.87
CA HIS A 78 -34.81 -17.94 12.18
C HIS A 78 -34.80 -17.61 13.67
N ARG A 79 -35.18 -18.55 14.53
CA ARG A 79 -35.25 -18.37 15.98
C ARG A 79 -34.64 -19.59 16.69
N PRO A 80 -34.02 -19.39 17.85
CA PRO A 80 -33.44 -20.49 18.62
C PRO A 80 -34.53 -21.41 19.16
N SER A 81 -34.15 -22.63 19.54
CA SER A 81 -35.03 -23.56 20.23
C SER A 81 -35.53 -22.95 21.55
N PRO A 82 -36.86 -22.91 21.81
CA PRO A 82 -37.40 -22.34 23.04
C PRO A 82 -37.09 -23.18 24.29
N THR A 83 -36.76 -24.45 24.10
CA THR A 83 -36.52 -25.44 25.17
C THR A 83 -35.04 -25.68 25.46
N GLY A 84 -34.13 -25.30 24.56
CA GLY A 84 -32.68 -25.43 24.73
C GLY A 84 -32.16 -26.88 24.81
N ASP A 85 -33.02 -27.84 24.46
CA ASP A 85 -32.78 -29.29 24.47
C ASP A 85 -32.19 -29.82 23.16
N VAL A 86 -32.06 -28.96 22.15
CA VAL A 86 -31.50 -29.28 20.84
C VAL A 86 -30.20 -28.52 20.67
N GLU A 87 -29.17 -29.21 20.18
CA GLU A 87 -27.91 -28.57 19.80
C GLU A 87 -28.09 -27.72 18.55
N GLU A 88 -27.72 -26.44 18.66
CA GLU A 88 -27.88 -25.46 17.58
C GLU A 88 -26.56 -24.74 17.35
N TRP A 89 -26.17 -24.67 16.08
CA TRP A 89 -25.07 -23.87 15.59
C TRP A 89 -25.58 -22.49 15.23
N VAL A 90 -24.75 -21.46 15.43
CA VAL A 90 -25.12 -20.08 15.11
C VAL A 90 -24.57 -19.74 13.74
N LEU A 91 -25.44 -19.42 12.79
CA LEU A 91 -25.06 -18.93 11.48
C LEU A 91 -25.25 -17.41 11.41
N ILE A 92 -24.27 -16.65 10.94
CA ILE A 92 -24.34 -15.18 10.83
C ILE A 92 -24.31 -14.78 9.35
N ASP A 93 -25.11 -13.79 8.95
CA ASP A 93 -25.05 -13.15 7.63
C ASP A 93 -23.83 -12.22 7.45
N GLY A 94 -22.69 -12.66 7.96
CA GLY A 94 -21.46 -11.91 8.14
C GLY A 94 -20.24 -12.59 7.53
N THR A 95 -19.07 -12.04 7.85
CA THR A 95 -17.77 -12.65 7.54
C THR A 95 -17.35 -13.65 8.63
N PRO A 96 -16.41 -14.57 8.36
CA PRO A 96 -15.86 -15.48 9.37
C PRO A 96 -15.29 -14.74 10.59
N ALA A 97 -14.60 -13.62 10.38
CA ALA A 97 -14.08 -12.78 11.47
C ALA A 97 -15.21 -12.24 12.37
N SER A 98 -16.35 -11.85 11.78
CA SER A 98 -17.51 -11.40 12.55
C SER A 98 -18.10 -12.54 13.40
N CYS A 99 -18.14 -13.76 12.85
CA CYS A 99 -18.59 -14.97 13.56
C CYS A 99 -17.71 -15.27 14.77
N VAL A 100 -16.40 -15.04 14.69
CA VAL A 100 -15.48 -15.22 15.82
C VAL A 100 -15.83 -14.27 16.98
N GLN A 101 -15.94 -12.97 16.73
CA GLN A 101 -16.28 -12.03 17.82
C GLN A 101 -17.67 -12.30 18.40
N ILE A 102 -18.65 -12.59 17.55
CA ILE A 102 -20.01 -12.93 17.98
C ILE A 102 -20.02 -14.20 18.83
N GLY A 103 -19.33 -15.26 18.39
CA GLY A 103 -19.18 -16.50 19.14
C GLY A 103 -18.41 -16.33 20.44
N LEU A 104 -17.38 -15.48 20.47
CA LEU A 104 -16.57 -15.24 21.68
C LEU A 104 -17.32 -14.43 22.75
N TYR A 105 -18.07 -13.42 22.35
CA TYR A 105 -18.55 -12.38 23.27
C TYR A 105 -20.07 -12.30 23.41
N HIS A 106 -20.83 -12.89 22.49
CA HIS A 106 -22.30 -12.74 22.46
C HIS A 106 -23.07 -14.06 22.55
N PHE A 107 -22.44 -15.19 22.23
CA PHE A 107 -23.02 -16.53 22.38
C PHE A 107 -22.17 -17.45 23.27
N PHE A 108 -22.78 -18.54 23.75
CA PHE A 108 -22.12 -19.67 24.43
C PHE A 108 -21.54 -19.41 25.84
N GLN A 109 -21.83 -18.27 26.49
CA GLN A 109 -21.35 -17.97 27.85
C GLN A 109 -21.82 -19.02 28.87
N ASN A 110 -22.94 -19.70 28.61
CA ASN A 110 -23.48 -20.78 29.43
C ASN A 110 -22.60 -22.05 29.44
N LYS A 111 -21.76 -22.27 28.43
CA LYS A 111 -20.84 -23.42 28.32
C LYS A 111 -19.47 -23.14 28.96
N GLY A 112 -19.25 -21.95 29.55
CA GLY A 112 -17.99 -21.53 30.15
C GLY A 112 -17.07 -20.79 29.17
N PRO A 113 -15.88 -20.34 29.62
CA PRO A 113 -14.97 -19.56 28.79
C PRO A 113 -14.44 -20.37 27.59
N ILE A 114 -14.38 -19.75 26.42
CA ILE A 114 -13.74 -20.34 25.23
C ILE A 114 -12.22 -20.30 25.41
N ASP A 115 -11.60 -21.48 25.34
CA ASP A 115 -10.17 -21.73 25.52
C ASP A 115 -9.39 -21.57 24.20
N LEU A 116 -10.00 -21.99 23.10
CA LEU A 116 -9.39 -22.07 21.77
C LEU A 116 -10.42 -21.76 20.69
N VAL A 117 -10.02 -21.05 19.64
CA VAL A 117 -10.79 -20.92 18.40
C VAL A 117 -10.16 -21.78 17.32
N VAL A 118 -10.94 -22.66 16.70
CA VAL A 118 -10.51 -23.42 15.52
C VAL A 118 -11.30 -22.91 14.32
N SER A 119 -10.62 -22.34 13.34
CA SER A 119 -11.22 -21.93 12.08
C SER A 119 -10.94 -23.01 11.03
N GLY A 120 -11.96 -23.65 10.49
CA GLY A 120 -11.89 -24.75 9.54
C GLY A 120 -12.54 -26.05 10.03
N PRO A 121 -12.33 -27.18 9.31
CA PRO A 121 -11.36 -27.31 8.22
C PRO A 121 -11.84 -26.61 6.94
N ASN A 122 -10.97 -25.82 6.33
CA ASN A 122 -11.18 -25.24 5.02
C ASN A 122 -11.25 -26.34 3.94
N TYR A 123 -12.15 -26.17 2.97
CA TYR A 123 -12.26 -26.98 1.76
C TYR A 123 -11.15 -26.61 0.76
N GLY A 124 -9.95 -27.13 1.00
CA GLY A 124 -8.75 -26.84 0.22
C GLY A 124 -7.59 -26.39 1.11
N ARG A 125 -6.43 -26.18 0.48
CA ARG A 125 -5.20 -25.76 1.17
C ARG A 125 -5.12 -24.24 1.30
N ASN A 126 -4.60 -23.77 2.43
CA ASN A 126 -4.23 -22.37 2.67
C ASN A 126 -2.71 -22.25 2.87
N THR A 127 -1.95 -23.03 2.09
CA THR A 127 -0.49 -22.99 2.04
C THR A 127 -0.01 -21.87 1.11
N THR A 128 1.18 -21.31 1.33
CA THR A 128 1.75 -20.21 0.53
C THR A 128 1.08 -18.85 0.74
N SER A 129 1.81 -17.76 0.53
CA SER A 129 1.35 -16.39 0.78
C SER A 129 0.09 -16.02 -0.02
N VAL A 130 -0.01 -16.43 -1.29
CA VAL A 130 -1.17 -16.13 -2.16
C VAL A 130 -2.48 -16.70 -1.59
N PHE A 131 -2.48 -17.98 -1.19
CA PHE A 131 -3.68 -18.59 -0.61
C PHE A 131 -3.93 -18.12 0.83
N ALA A 132 -2.88 -18.00 1.64
CA ALA A 132 -3.00 -17.60 3.03
C ALA A 132 -3.59 -16.19 3.20
N LEU A 133 -3.14 -15.20 2.42
CA LEU A 133 -3.64 -13.82 2.49
C LEU A 133 -5.10 -13.70 2.03
N SER A 134 -5.54 -14.58 1.14
CA SER A 134 -6.90 -14.61 0.61
C SER A 134 -7.87 -15.43 1.49
N SER A 135 -7.34 -16.22 2.44
CA SER A 135 -8.11 -17.19 3.22
C SER A 135 -9.01 -16.54 4.27
N GLY A 136 -10.32 -16.80 4.18
CA GLY A 136 -11.28 -16.44 5.23
C GLY A 136 -11.08 -17.30 6.48
N THR A 137 -10.72 -18.57 6.30
CA THR A 137 -10.33 -19.47 7.40
C THR A 137 -9.16 -18.90 8.21
N LEU A 138 -8.08 -18.43 7.56
CA LEU A 138 -6.97 -17.78 8.26
C LEU A 138 -7.38 -16.43 8.86
N GLY A 139 -8.18 -15.66 8.14
CA GLY A 139 -8.72 -14.38 8.61
C GLY A 139 -9.52 -14.49 9.91
N ALA A 140 -10.30 -15.55 10.09
CA ALA A 140 -11.04 -15.81 11.32
C ALA A 140 -10.10 -16.19 12.48
N ALA A 141 -9.08 -17.01 12.23
CA ALA A 141 -8.08 -17.34 13.24
C ALA A 141 -7.28 -16.10 13.68
N LEU A 142 -6.95 -15.21 12.74
CA LEU A 142 -6.30 -13.93 13.02
C LEU A 142 -7.20 -13.03 13.87
N GLU A 143 -8.50 -12.99 13.61
CA GLU A 143 -9.45 -12.23 14.43
C GLU A 143 -9.49 -12.74 15.89
N ALA A 144 -9.49 -14.05 16.07
CA ALA A 144 -9.38 -14.64 17.41
C ALA A 144 -8.06 -14.26 18.11
N ALA A 145 -6.95 -14.24 17.37
CA ALA A 145 -5.65 -13.84 17.89
C ALA A 145 -5.63 -12.35 18.30
N VAL A 146 -6.24 -11.46 17.52
CA VAL A 146 -6.45 -10.04 17.87
C VAL A 146 -7.26 -9.90 19.16
N CYS A 147 -8.24 -10.79 19.35
CA CYS A 147 -9.02 -10.93 20.58
C CYS A 147 -8.24 -11.56 21.77
N ARG A 148 -6.93 -11.81 21.61
CA ARG A 148 -6.06 -12.49 22.59
C ARG A 148 -6.54 -13.90 22.95
N LYS A 149 -7.17 -14.58 22.00
CA LYS A 149 -7.53 -15.99 22.10
C LYS A 149 -6.55 -16.80 21.26
N LYS A 150 -6.13 -17.95 21.81
CA LYS A 150 -5.37 -18.94 21.04
C LYS A 150 -6.23 -19.38 19.86
N SER A 151 -5.64 -19.49 18.67
CA SER A 151 -6.40 -19.88 17.49
C SER A 151 -5.62 -20.72 16.50
N ILE A 152 -6.32 -21.64 15.85
CA ILE A 152 -5.76 -22.52 14.82
C ILE A 152 -6.61 -22.37 13.57
N ALA A 153 -5.99 -21.97 12.46
CA ALA A 153 -6.56 -22.11 11.12
C ALA A 153 -6.23 -23.51 10.62
N LEU A 154 -7.24 -24.31 10.29
CA LEU A 154 -7.13 -25.69 9.87
C LEU A 154 -7.63 -25.83 8.43
N SER A 155 -6.86 -26.49 7.58
CA SER A 155 -7.16 -26.66 6.16
C SER A 155 -6.94 -28.09 5.70
N PHE A 156 -7.88 -28.63 4.92
CA PHE A 156 -7.76 -29.98 4.34
C PHE A 156 -7.36 -29.87 2.87
N ALA A 157 -6.10 -30.20 2.60
CA ALA A 157 -5.50 -30.11 1.28
C ALA A 157 -5.76 -31.39 0.49
N PHE A 158 -6.74 -31.36 -0.42
CA PHE A 158 -6.95 -32.45 -1.36
C PHE A 158 -6.08 -32.31 -2.63
N PHE A 159 -5.75 -33.45 -3.23
CA PHE A 159 -5.05 -33.55 -4.52
C PHE A 159 -5.97 -34.09 -5.63
N THR A 160 -7.07 -34.70 -5.24
CA THR A 160 -8.13 -35.21 -6.11
C THR A 160 -9.46 -34.86 -5.44
N ARG A 161 -10.54 -34.73 -6.21
CA ARG A 161 -11.88 -34.49 -5.64
C ARG A 161 -12.58 -35.73 -5.11
N ASN A 162 -11.82 -36.82 -4.93
CA ASN A 162 -12.38 -38.02 -4.32
C ASN A 162 -12.35 -37.87 -2.79
N HIS A 163 -13.46 -37.42 -2.23
CA HIS A 163 -13.66 -37.19 -0.81
C HIS A 163 -14.04 -38.48 -0.10
N ASP A 164 -13.11 -39.45 -0.09
CA ASP A 164 -13.34 -40.72 0.59
C ASP A 164 -13.60 -40.46 2.09
N PRO A 165 -14.77 -40.85 2.62
CA PRO A 165 -15.10 -40.66 4.04
C PRO A 165 -14.04 -41.24 4.98
N VAL A 166 -13.37 -42.35 4.59
CA VAL A 166 -12.32 -42.97 5.40
C VAL A 166 -11.11 -42.04 5.57
N ILE A 167 -10.73 -41.33 4.51
CA ILE A 167 -9.63 -40.37 4.52
C ILE A 167 -10.02 -39.12 5.33
N ILE A 168 -11.25 -38.63 5.18
CA ILE A 168 -11.76 -37.47 5.95
C ILE A 168 -11.77 -37.78 7.45
N GLU A 169 -12.27 -38.95 7.82
CA GLU A 169 -12.29 -39.43 9.21
C GLU A 169 -10.86 -39.54 9.78
N ALA A 170 -9.90 -40.04 8.99
CA ALA A 170 -8.49 -40.10 9.39
C ALA A 170 -7.86 -38.71 9.56
N ALA A 171 -8.14 -37.78 8.64
CA ALA A 171 -7.68 -36.40 8.73
C ALA A 171 -8.27 -35.67 9.94
N CYS A 172 -9.54 -35.90 10.29
CA CYS A 172 -10.16 -35.35 11.49
C CYS A 172 -9.50 -35.88 12.76
N ARG A 173 -9.29 -37.20 12.88
CA ARG A 173 -8.55 -37.79 14.02
C ARG A 173 -7.14 -37.24 14.16
N HIS A 174 -6.41 -37.12 13.04
CA HIS A 174 -5.09 -36.52 13.02
C HIS A 174 -5.13 -35.05 13.48
N SER A 175 -6.11 -34.28 12.99
CA SER A 175 -6.28 -32.87 13.32
C SER A 175 -6.56 -32.66 14.81
N VAL A 176 -7.41 -33.48 15.42
CA VAL A 176 -7.64 -33.43 16.88
C VAL A 176 -6.34 -33.67 17.64
N ARG A 177 -5.54 -34.66 17.25
CA ARG A 177 -4.22 -34.93 17.87
C ARG A 177 -3.28 -33.72 17.75
N VAL A 178 -3.25 -33.07 16.59
CA VAL A 178 -2.43 -31.87 16.34
C VAL A 178 -2.93 -30.68 17.19
N ILE A 179 -4.23 -30.43 17.20
CA ILE A 179 -4.87 -29.35 17.97
C ILE A 179 -4.56 -29.48 19.47
N GLU A 180 -4.75 -30.68 20.03
CA GLU A 180 -4.46 -30.93 21.44
C GLU A 180 -2.97 -30.77 21.77
N ALA A 181 -2.09 -31.23 20.88
CA ALA A 181 -0.65 -31.10 21.05
C ALA A 181 -0.21 -29.63 21.00
N LEU A 182 -0.69 -28.86 20.02
CA LEU A 182 -0.41 -27.42 19.90
C LEU A 182 -0.93 -26.64 21.10
N TYR A 183 -2.15 -26.94 21.57
CA TYR A 183 -2.71 -26.25 22.72
C TYR A 183 -1.87 -26.48 23.99
N LYS A 184 -1.40 -27.72 24.21
CA LYS A 184 -0.54 -28.09 25.35
C LYS A 184 0.86 -27.48 25.25
N GLN A 185 1.40 -27.37 24.04
CA GLN A 185 2.75 -26.86 23.76
C GLN A 185 2.78 -25.37 23.41
N TRP A 186 1.65 -24.66 23.58
CA TRP A 186 1.53 -23.26 23.18
C TRP A 186 2.58 -22.39 23.88
N PRO A 187 3.37 -21.59 23.15
CA PRO A 187 4.43 -20.79 23.73
C PRO A 187 3.91 -19.74 24.71
N THR A 188 4.69 -19.47 25.76
CA THR A 188 4.38 -18.43 26.77
C THR A 188 5.18 -17.14 26.58
N ASP A 189 6.15 -17.15 25.67
CA ASP A 189 7.00 -16.01 25.33
C ASP A 189 6.38 -15.08 24.27
N GLY A 190 5.22 -15.45 23.72
CA GLY A 190 4.54 -14.69 22.68
C GLY A 190 5.10 -14.91 21.27
N SER A 191 5.91 -15.95 21.04
CA SER A 191 6.44 -16.30 19.72
C SER A 191 5.35 -16.65 18.69
N ALA A 192 4.19 -17.14 19.13
CA ALA A 192 3.05 -17.43 18.25
C ALA A 192 1.72 -16.95 18.87
N ASP A 193 0.92 -16.23 18.08
CA ASP A 193 -0.44 -15.84 18.46
C ASP A 193 -1.48 -16.81 17.89
N LEU A 194 -1.18 -17.45 16.75
CA LEU A 194 -1.98 -18.46 16.08
C LEU A 194 -1.12 -19.44 15.28
N TYR A 195 -1.73 -20.53 14.81
CA TYR A 195 -1.11 -21.49 13.89
C TYR A 195 -1.96 -21.69 12.63
N SER A 196 -1.33 -21.74 11.46
CA SER A 196 -1.91 -22.27 10.23
C SER A 196 -1.50 -23.74 10.08
N VAL A 197 -2.47 -24.63 10.00
CA VAL A 197 -2.28 -26.09 9.94
C VAL A 197 -2.92 -26.61 8.67
N ASN A 198 -2.11 -27.19 7.77
CA ASN A 198 -2.61 -27.79 6.53
C ASN A 198 -2.40 -29.30 6.58
N VAL A 199 -3.50 -30.06 6.57
CA VAL A 199 -3.52 -31.52 6.62
C VAL A 199 -3.80 -32.05 5.21
N PRO A 200 -2.90 -32.86 4.61
CA PRO A 200 -3.13 -33.46 3.31
C PRO A 200 -4.17 -34.58 3.39
N LEU A 201 -5.15 -34.57 2.49
CA LEU A 201 -6.11 -35.65 2.33
C LEU A 201 -5.51 -36.79 1.50
N VAL A 202 -4.66 -37.57 2.17
CA VAL A 202 -3.98 -38.75 1.62
C VAL A 202 -4.24 -39.97 2.50
N ASP A 203 -4.16 -41.15 1.90
CA ASP A 203 -4.28 -42.40 2.66
C ASP A 203 -3.16 -42.51 3.70
N GLY A 204 -3.48 -43.01 4.89
CA GLY A 204 -2.52 -43.12 5.98
C GLY A 204 -1.99 -41.78 6.52
N VAL A 205 -2.70 -40.65 6.36
CA VAL A 205 -2.26 -39.33 6.88
C VAL A 205 -1.84 -39.34 8.36
N GLU A 206 -2.43 -40.23 9.17
CA GLU A 206 -2.10 -40.39 10.59
C GLU A 206 -0.67 -40.93 10.85
N GLU A 207 -0.06 -41.54 9.83
CA GLU A 207 1.31 -42.09 9.83
C GLU A 207 2.33 -41.14 9.21
N HIS A 208 1.88 -40.09 8.53
CA HIS A 208 2.73 -39.09 7.89
C HIS A 208 3.31 -38.12 8.93
N ARG A 209 4.38 -37.42 8.54
CA ARG A 209 5.08 -36.52 9.44
C ARG A 209 4.26 -35.24 9.64
N THR A 210 4.31 -34.70 10.85
CA THR A 210 3.81 -33.36 11.13
C THR A 210 5.00 -32.44 11.27
N MET A 211 5.11 -31.42 10.42
CA MET A 211 6.31 -30.61 10.28
C MET A 211 6.02 -29.17 10.65
N TRP A 212 6.95 -28.55 11.36
CA TRP A 212 6.99 -27.11 11.44
C TRP A 212 7.52 -26.51 10.15
N THR A 213 6.85 -25.47 9.67
CA THR A 213 7.10 -24.86 8.37
C THR A 213 7.05 -23.35 8.41
N ASP A 214 7.80 -22.72 7.53
CA ASP A 214 7.56 -21.33 7.15
C ASP A 214 6.51 -21.28 6.04
N MET A 215 5.79 -20.17 5.90
CA MET A 215 4.93 -19.97 4.72
C MET A 215 5.79 -19.75 3.49
N LEU A 216 5.47 -20.41 2.37
CA LEU A 216 6.13 -20.13 1.11
C LEU A 216 5.75 -18.74 0.60
N GLN A 217 6.75 -17.86 0.46
CA GLN A 217 6.55 -16.58 -0.20
C GLN A 217 6.49 -16.78 -1.72
N ASN A 218 5.31 -16.62 -2.30
CA ASN A 218 5.06 -16.69 -3.73
C ASN A 218 4.19 -15.52 -4.22
N TYR A 219 4.16 -15.33 -5.54
CA TYR A 219 3.56 -14.19 -6.22
C TYR A 219 2.74 -14.67 -7.41
N TRP A 220 1.83 -13.82 -7.91
CA TRP A 220 1.17 -14.05 -9.20
C TRP A 220 2.19 -13.88 -10.33
N GLY A 221 2.18 -14.78 -11.31
CA GLY A 221 3.05 -14.70 -12.49
C GLY A 221 2.63 -13.59 -13.47
N ASP A 222 3.53 -13.24 -14.39
CA ASP A 222 3.27 -12.24 -15.43
C ASP A 222 2.08 -12.65 -16.31
N GLY A 223 1.02 -11.84 -16.27
CA GLY A 223 -0.22 -12.10 -17.00
C GLY A 223 -1.17 -13.11 -16.34
N SER A 224 -0.83 -13.63 -15.15
CA SER A 224 -1.73 -14.42 -14.33
C SER A 224 -2.58 -13.52 -13.46
N THR A 225 -3.71 -13.11 -14.01
CA THR A 225 -4.73 -12.32 -13.32
C THR A 225 -5.71 -13.25 -12.58
N CYS A 226 -6.34 -12.72 -11.52
CA CYS A 226 -7.45 -13.41 -10.88
C CYS A 226 -8.78 -13.25 -11.64
N PHE A 227 -8.77 -12.50 -12.74
CA PHE A 227 -9.94 -12.09 -13.48
C PHE A 227 -9.74 -12.27 -14.98
N GLU A 228 -10.77 -12.81 -15.63
CA GLU A 228 -10.86 -12.94 -17.08
C GLU A 228 -11.90 -11.95 -17.62
N GLU A 229 -11.57 -11.30 -18.73
CA GLU A 229 -12.50 -10.43 -19.46
C GLU A 229 -13.60 -11.26 -20.13
N VAL A 230 -14.87 -10.85 -19.98
CA VAL A 230 -16.03 -11.50 -20.57
C VAL A 230 -16.94 -10.47 -21.26
N ASP A 231 -17.57 -10.89 -22.35
CA ASP A 231 -18.56 -10.09 -23.10
C ASP A 231 -19.96 -10.29 -22.48
N GLY A 232 -20.50 -9.29 -21.77
CA GLY A 232 -21.88 -9.27 -21.26
C GLY A 232 -22.17 -10.12 -20.00
N GLU A 233 -23.38 -9.93 -19.43
CA GLU A 233 -23.79 -10.34 -18.08
C GLU A 233 -23.31 -11.73 -17.63
N SER A 234 -22.57 -11.74 -16.51
CA SER A 234 -22.18 -12.93 -15.77
C SER A 234 -23.41 -13.64 -15.20
N GLY A 235 -23.52 -14.96 -15.41
CA GLY A 235 -24.54 -15.82 -14.79
C GLY A 235 -24.46 -15.89 -13.26
N ASP A 236 -25.32 -16.71 -12.64
CA ASP A 236 -25.41 -16.84 -11.18
C ASP A 236 -24.03 -17.11 -10.53
N ALA A 237 -23.62 -16.19 -9.64
CA ALA A 237 -22.32 -16.21 -8.98
C ALA A 237 -22.06 -17.49 -8.18
N ALA A 238 -23.10 -18.13 -7.64
CA ALA A 238 -22.98 -19.38 -6.88
C ALA A 238 -22.71 -20.59 -7.78
N GLU A 239 -23.40 -20.69 -8.92
CA GLU A 239 -23.17 -21.77 -9.90
C GLU A 239 -21.80 -21.64 -10.56
N GLU A 240 -21.33 -20.42 -10.79
CA GLU A 240 -20.05 -20.17 -11.44
C GLU A 240 -18.86 -20.40 -10.51
N GLU A 241 -18.98 -20.10 -9.22
CA GLU A 241 -18.00 -20.52 -8.20
C GLU A 241 -17.86 -22.05 -8.19
N ALA A 242 -18.98 -22.79 -8.27
CA ALA A 242 -18.97 -24.25 -8.33
C ALA A 242 -18.24 -24.78 -9.58
N ARG A 243 -18.39 -24.16 -10.75
CA ARG A 243 -17.68 -24.56 -11.98
C ARG A 243 -16.17 -24.30 -11.92
N ILE A 244 -15.73 -23.17 -11.38
CA ILE A 244 -14.29 -22.88 -11.19
C ILE A 244 -13.69 -23.91 -10.23
N ARG A 245 -14.46 -24.26 -9.19
CA ARG A 245 -14.14 -25.36 -8.28
C ARG A 245 -14.11 -26.72 -8.95
N GLU A 246 -14.61 -26.92 -10.19
CA GLU A 246 -14.69 -28.19 -10.93
C GLU A 246 -13.58 -28.43 -11.99
N GLY A 247 -12.80 -27.42 -12.40
CA GLY A 247 -11.71 -27.59 -13.39
C GLY A 247 -10.48 -28.37 -12.87
N PRO A 248 -9.70 -29.08 -13.73
CA PRO A 248 -8.52 -29.86 -13.32
C PRO A 248 -7.34 -29.02 -12.80
N GLY A 249 -7.44 -27.68 -12.86
CA GLY A 249 -6.51 -26.71 -12.27
C GLY A 249 -7.16 -25.36 -11.91
N GLY A 250 -8.50 -25.28 -11.87
CA GLY A 250 -9.24 -24.01 -11.73
C GLY A 250 -9.30 -23.13 -12.99
N GLU A 251 -8.86 -23.65 -14.14
CA GLU A 251 -8.70 -22.87 -15.38
C GLU A 251 -9.98 -22.84 -16.25
N ALA A 252 -10.32 -21.67 -16.79
CA ALA A 252 -11.11 -21.52 -18.00
C ALA A 252 -10.17 -21.47 -19.22
N GLY A 253 -10.53 -22.16 -20.31
CA GLY A 253 -9.65 -22.34 -21.47
C GLY A 253 -9.38 -21.03 -22.23
N ASN A 254 -8.12 -20.82 -22.63
CA ASN A 254 -7.69 -19.70 -23.47
C ASN A 254 -8.54 -19.59 -24.75
N LYS A 255 -9.22 -18.47 -24.94
CA LYS A 255 -9.61 -17.99 -26.27
C LYS A 255 -8.68 -16.86 -26.70
N GLU A 256 -8.21 -16.94 -27.94
CA GLU A 256 -7.42 -15.91 -28.61
C GLU A 256 -8.26 -14.63 -28.74
N GLY A 257 -7.72 -13.51 -28.25
CA GLY A 257 -8.35 -12.19 -28.34
C GLY A 257 -8.30 -11.63 -29.77
N PRO A 258 -9.28 -10.79 -30.17
CA PRO A 258 -9.18 -10.08 -31.43
C PRO A 258 -8.17 -8.93 -31.33
N ASP A 259 -7.38 -8.82 -32.38
CA ASP A 259 -6.55 -7.66 -32.73
C ASP A 259 -7.48 -6.51 -33.15
N ASP A 260 -7.44 -5.37 -32.47
CA ASP A 260 -7.76 -4.11 -33.15
C ASP A 260 -7.22 -2.86 -32.46
N SER A 261 -6.52 -2.06 -33.26
CA SER A 261 -5.96 -0.76 -32.93
C SER A 261 -7.06 0.28 -32.71
N LYS A 262 -7.45 0.52 -31.46
CA LYS A 262 -8.21 1.72 -31.05
C LYS A 262 -7.64 2.28 -29.75
N THR A 263 -7.28 3.55 -29.76
CA THR A 263 -6.75 4.27 -28.59
C THR A 263 -7.90 4.65 -27.66
N GLY A 264 -8.27 3.74 -26.76
CA GLY A 264 -9.28 3.90 -25.69
C GLY A 264 -9.50 2.60 -24.92
N HIS A 265 -9.95 2.66 -23.67
CA HIS A 265 -10.32 1.46 -22.91
C HIS A 265 -11.69 0.94 -23.38
N ALA A 266 -11.80 -0.34 -23.72
CA ALA A 266 -13.09 -0.97 -23.96
C ALA A 266 -13.84 -1.17 -22.63
N HIS A 267 -15.17 -1.07 -22.63
CA HIS A 267 -16.01 -1.50 -21.52
C HIS A 267 -15.92 -3.04 -21.42
N LYS A 268 -15.45 -3.53 -20.27
CA LYS A 268 -15.09 -4.93 -20.07
C LYS A 268 -15.76 -5.42 -18.80
N HIS A 269 -16.46 -6.55 -18.86
CA HIS A 269 -16.85 -7.26 -17.65
C HIS A 269 -15.73 -8.20 -17.26
N PHE A 270 -15.54 -8.37 -15.96
CA PHE A 270 -14.49 -9.23 -15.43
C PHE A 270 -15.12 -10.32 -14.57
N LYS A 271 -14.80 -11.55 -14.89
CA LYS A 271 -15.19 -12.73 -14.13
C LYS A 271 -14.02 -13.18 -13.28
N TRP A 272 -14.26 -13.50 -12.02
CA TRP A 272 -13.25 -14.16 -11.18
C TRP A 272 -12.87 -15.51 -11.81
N ALA A 273 -11.60 -15.67 -12.19
CA ALA A 273 -11.06 -16.84 -12.87
C ALA A 273 -9.55 -16.96 -12.62
N PRO A 274 -9.12 -17.32 -11.39
CA PRO A 274 -7.72 -17.29 -11.02
C PRO A 274 -6.94 -18.44 -11.68
N ARG A 275 -5.81 -18.08 -12.30
CA ARG A 275 -4.84 -19.05 -12.84
C ARG A 275 -3.96 -19.57 -11.71
N LEU A 276 -4.34 -20.70 -11.11
CA LEU A 276 -3.64 -21.29 -9.97
C LEU A 276 -2.41 -22.14 -10.37
N THR A 277 -2.21 -22.36 -11.67
CA THR A 277 -1.10 -23.15 -12.23
C THR A 277 0.26 -22.61 -11.78
N ASP A 278 0.46 -21.30 -11.86
CA ASP A 278 1.71 -20.66 -11.43
C ASP A 278 1.96 -20.81 -9.92
N VAL A 279 0.89 -20.77 -9.13
CA VAL A 279 0.96 -21.02 -7.69
C VAL A 279 1.44 -22.44 -7.42
N PHE A 280 0.96 -23.44 -8.15
CA PHE A 280 1.41 -24.82 -8.01
C PHE A 280 2.84 -25.05 -8.53
N VAL A 281 3.23 -24.41 -9.64
CA VAL A 281 4.60 -24.45 -10.16
C VAL A 281 5.57 -23.88 -9.14
N SER A 282 5.24 -22.74 -8.51
CA SER A 282 6.07 -22.13 -7.46
C SER A 282 6.32 -23.07 -6.27
N VAL A 283 5.34 -23.91 -5.93
CA VAL A 283 5.50 -24.93 -4.86
C VAL A 283 6.45 -26.04 -5.31
N ASP A 284 6.31 -26.51 -6.56
CA ASP A 284 7.15 -27.58 -7.09
C ASP A 284 8.61 -27.14 -7.29
N GLU A 285 8.86 -25.85 -7.56
CA GLU A 285 10.19 -25.23 -7.70
C GLU A 285 10.83 -24.79 -6.35
N SER A 286 10.03 -24.63 -5.30
CA SER A 286 10.50 -24.17 -3.99
C SER A 286 11.39 -25.18 -3.24
N GLU A 287 12.31 -24.67 -2.40
CA GLU A 287 13.11 -25.51 -1.51
C GLU A 287 12.28 -26.14 -0.37
N PRO A 288 12.63 -27.34 0.13
CA PRO A 288 11.96 -27.95 1.28
C PRO A 288 11.97 -27.10 2.56
N GLY A 289 10.92 -27.27 3.37
CA GLY A 289 10.76 -26.59 4.67
C GLY A 289 9.69 -25.52 4.70
N ASN A 290 9.08 -25.20 3.55
CA ASN A 290 7.89 -24.38 3.48
C ASN A 290 6.61 -25.23 3.54
N ASP A 291 5.49 -24.59 3.86
CA ASP A 291 4.18 -25.20 4.02
C ASP A 291 3.64 -25.85 2.73
N GLY A 292 3.75 -25.18 1.59
CA GLY A 292 3.32 -25.67 0.28
C GLY A 292 4.03 -26.97 -0.10
N ARG A 293 5.36 -26.98 0.01
CA ARG A 293 6.20 -28.14 -0.30
C ARG A 293 5.94 -29.31 0.65
N THR A 294 5.78 -29.01 1.94
CA THR A 294 5.50 -30.03 2.96
C THR A 294 4.18 -30.75 2.70
N VAL A 295 3.12 -29.99 2.40
CA VAL A 295 1.81 -30.57 2.05
C VAL A 295 1.90 -31.33 0.74
N ARG A 296 2.58 -30.80 -0.27
CA ARG A 296 2.81 -31.47 -1.57
C ARG A 296 3.49 -32.83 -1.42
N GLU A 297 4.35 -32.99 -0.42
CA GLU A 297 5.04 -34.24 -0.06
C GLU A 297 4.18 -35.19 0.81
N GLY A 298 2.91 -34.85 1.07
CA GLY A 298 1.97 -35.66 1.85
C GLY A 298 2.09 -35.49 3.37
N ASN A 299 2.85 -34.50 3.85
CA ASN A 299 3.03 -34.25 5.28
C ASN A 299 2.14 -33.10 5.78
N THR A 300 1.75 -33.14 7.05
CA THR A 300 0.99 -32.05 7.69
C THR A 300 1.93 -30.89 7.98
N SER A 301 1.59 -29.67 7.57
CA SER A 301 2.36 -28.47 7.88
C SER A 301 1.77 -27.68 9.05
N ILE A 302 2.63 -27.08 9.87
CA ILE A 302 2.27 -26.18 10.96
C ILE A 302 3.12 -24.92 10.85
N THR A 303 2.48 -23.79 10.53
CA THR A 303 3.12 -22.48 10.40
C THR A 303 2.72 -21.59 11.58
N PRO A 304 3.64 -21.21 12.48
CA PRO A 304 3.38 -20.23 13.54
C PRO A 304 3.23 -18.83 12.97
N MET A 305 2.22 -18.09 13.43
CA MET A 305 1.96 -16.73 12.95
C MET A 305 1.65 -15.76 14.09
N LYS A 306 1.76 -14.47 13.77
CA LYS A 306 1.36 -13.33 14.58
C LYS A 306 0.05 -12.77 14.07
N ALA A 307 -0.69 -12.07 14.95
CA ALA A 307 -1.96 -11.42 14.60
C ALA A 307 -1.84 -10.34 13.50
N SER A 308 -0.61 -9.93 13.15
CA SER A 308 -0.28 -8.98 12.09
C SER A 308 0.09 -9.63 10.74
N PHE A 309 -0.29 -10.90 10.52
CA PHE A 309 0.14 -11.75 9.38
C PHE A 309 1.64 -12.08 9.31
N ALA A 310 2.47 -11.57 10.24
CA ALA A 310 3.88 -11.94 10.30
C ALA A 310 4.05 -13.41 10.71
N HIS A 311 5.15 -14.04 10.29
CA HIS A 311 5.54 -15.34 10.84
C HIS A 311 5.96 -15.17 12.30
N GLY A 312 5.75 -16.22 13.11
CA GLY A 312 6.20 -16.22 14.49
C GLY A 312 7.74 -16.19 14.61
N ASP A 313 8.27 -15.39 15.54
CA ASP A 313 9.70 -15.33 15.82
C ASP A 313 10.17 -16.63 16.50
N GLY A 314 11.12 -17.31 15.86
CA GLY A 314 11.67 -18.57 16.36
C GLY A 314 11.67 -19.61 15.24
N ALA A 315 12.84 -19.83 14.64
CA ALA A 315 13.05 -20.81 13.58
C ALA A 315 12.56 -22.20 14.01
N PHE A 316 11.39 -22.60 13.49
CA PHE A 316 11.02 -24.01 13.46
C PHE A 316 11.25 -24.63 12.07
N SER A 317 11.99 -23.94 11.20
CA SER A 317 12.28 -24.44 9.85
C SER A 317 12.83 -25.87 9.90
N ARG A 318 12.04 -26.82 9.36
CA ARG A 318 12.42 -28.20 9.05
C ARG A 318 12.50 -29.18 10.24
N LYS A 319 11.89 -28.89 11.39
CA LYS A 319 11.76 -29.86 12.49
C LYS A 319 10.42 -30.57 12.47
N GLU A 320 10.44 -31.84 12.82
CA GLU A 320 9.22 -32.61 13.05
C GLU A 320 8.59 -32.18 14.38
N PHE A 321 7.28 -31.97 14.36
CA PHE A 321 6.48 -31.63 15.53
C PHE A 321 6.17 -32.91 16.31
N GLU A 322 6.54 -32.91 17.59
CA GLU A 322 6.31 -34.05 18.47
C GLU A 322 4.84 -34.12 18.89
N LEU A 323 4.09 -35.02 18.25
CA LEU A 323 2.77 -35.43 18.73
C LEU A 323 2.97 -36.24 20.02
N LEU A 324 2.54 -35.68 21.15
CA LEU A 324 2.58 -36.34 22.45
C LEU A 324 1.73 -37.62 22.41
N VAL A 325 2.37 -38.76 22.13
CA VAL A 325 1.71 -40.06 22.21
C VAL A 325 1.50 -40.39 23.69
N ASN A 326 0.25 -40.64 24.08
CA ASN A 326 -0.08 -41.34 25.32
C ASN A 326 0.57 -42.73 25.28
N ARG A 327 1.85 -42.83 25.64
CA ARG A 327 2.44 -44.12 26.02
C ARG A 327 1.85 -44.50 27.35
N SER A 328 0.99 -45.52 27.31
CA SER A 328 0.64 -46.31 28.46
C SER A 328 1.91 -46.68 29.23
N CYS A 329 1.81 -46.46 30.54
CA CYS A 329 2.79 -46.73 31.56
C CYS A 329 3.54 -48.06 31.36
N SER A 330 4.86 -48.02 31.22
CA SER A 330 5.73 -49.12 31.65
C SER A 330 6.93 -48.56 32.42
N TYR A 331 6.94 -48.92 33.70
CA TYR A 331 8.04 -48.75 34.65
C TYR A 331 9.28 -49.51 34.15
N GLN A 332 10.41 -48.80 33.93
CA GLN A 332 11.82 -49.25 33.88
C GLN A 332 12.58 -48.27 32.96
N GLU A 333 13.66 -47.57 33.31
CA GLU A 333 14.72 -47.75 34.30
C GLU A 333 15.24 -46.36 34.72
N CYS A 334 15.41 -46.16 36.03
CA CYS A 334 16.29 -45.13 36.56
C CYS A 334 17.74 -45.54 36.34
N ARG A 335 18.51 -44.79 35.54
CA ARG A 335 19.97 -44.74 35.67
C ARG A 335 20.47 -43.31 35.50
N SER A 336 20.93 -42.76 36.61
CA SER A 336 21.82 -41.61 36.67
C SER A 336 23.15 -41.92 35.98
N PRO A 337 23.88 -40.87 35.56
CA PRO A 337 25.28 -40.82 35.93
C PRO A 337 25.68 -39.50 36.56
N THR A 338 26.45 -39.69 37.62
CA THR A 338 27.26 -38.78 38.42
C THR A 338 28.14 -37.80 37.65
N ARG A 339 28.19 -36.57 38.19
CA ARG A 339 29.27 -35.57 38.10
C ARG A 339 30.68 -36.16 37.96
N SER A 340 31.46 -35.64 37.02
CA SER A 340 32.85 -35.21 37.25
C SER A 340 33.34 -34.34 36.08
N GLY A 341 34.13 -33.30 36.38
CA GLY A 341 34.83 -32.50 35.37
C GLY A 341 34.64 -30.99 35.48
N ALA A 342 35.14 -30.38 36.56
CA ALA A 342 35.42 -28.95 36.57
C ALA A 342 36.63 -28.66 35.68
N GLY A 343 36.48 -27.73 34.74
CA GLY A 343 37.55 -27.22 33.88
C GLY A 343 37.35 -25.73 33.64
N VAL A 344 38.16 -24.93 34.32
CA VAL A 344 38.26 -23.48 34.21
C VAL A 344 38.70 -23.11 32.80
N MET A 345 37.99 -22.21 32.11
CA MET A 345 38.50 -21.59 30.88
C MET A 345 39.22 -20.29 31.22
N SER A 346 40.54 -20.32 31.02
CA SER A 346 41.40 -19.13 30.99
C SER A 346 41.34 -18.46 29.62
N ALA A 347 41.65 -17.17 29.62
CA ALA A 347 41.92 -16.37 28.45
C ALA A 347 43.14 -16.87 27.65
N GLN A 348 43.16 -16.45 26.38
CA GLN A 348 44.25 -16.49 25.39
C GLN A 348 44.46 -17.82 24.64
N ASP A 349 44.02 -17.87 23.38
CA ASP A 349 44.91 -17.68 22.22
C ASP A 349 44.10 -17.69 20.90
N VAL A 350 44.11 -16.56 20.18
CA VAL A 350 44.80 -16.38 18.88
C VAL A 350 44.21 -17.20 17.73
N ALA A 351 43.36 -16.55 16.93
CA ALA A 351 43.04 -16.97 15.57
C ALA A 351 43.52 -15.89 14.58
N ILE A 352 44.78 -16.08 14.15
CA ILE A 352 45.32 -15.88 12.79
C ILE A 352 44.53 -14.90 11.90
N ARG A 353 44.98 -13.63 11.86
CA ARG A 353 44.72 -12.74 10.72
C ARG A 353 45.39 -13.32 9.49
N ARG A 354 44.60 -13.86 8.55
CA ARG A 354 45.03 -13.97 7.16
C ARG A 354 45.21 -12.57 6.60
N LYS A 355 46.44 -12.31 6.16
CA LYS A 355 46.84 -11.10 5.45
C LYS A 355 46.55 -11.36 3.98
N GLU A 356 45.32 -11.09 3.53
CA GLU A 356 45.04 -10.95 2.11
C GLU A 356 45.11 -9.47 1.76
N GLY A 357 46.07 -9.13 0.90
CA GLY A 357 46.16 -7.80 0.31
C GLY A 357 45.02 -7.61 -0.69
N GLY A 358 44.04 -6.79 -0.34
CA GLY A 358 43.00 -6.33 -1.25
C GLY A 358 43.16 -4.84 -1.54
N LYS A 359 43.59 -4.49 -2.76
CA LYS A 359 43.49 -3.13 -3.30
C LYS A 359 41.99 -2.76 -3.39
N GLY A 360 41.43 -2.04 -2.42
CA GLY A 360 40.02 -1.63 -2.47
C GLY A 360 39.44 -0.89 -1.27
N ALA A 361 40.11 -0.90 -0.11
CA ALA A 361 39.62 -0.24 1.10
C ALA A 361 39.64 1.30 0.97
N GLY A 362 38.57 1.87 0.42
CA GLY A 362 38.37 3.33 0.35
C GLY A 362 37.50 3.85 -0.80
N ARG A 363 37.09 3.01 -1.77
CA ARG A 363 36.24 3.41 -2.90
C ARG A 363 34.76 3.46 -2.51
N ILE A 364 34.05 4.45 -3.02
CA ILE A 364 32.59 4.61 -2.94
C ILE A 364 32.00 3.92 -4.17
N ARG A 365 31.18 2.90 -3.94
CA ARG A 365 30.37 2.29 -4.99
C ARG A 365 29.10 3.11 -5.17
N ALA A 366 29.01 3.83 -6.27
CA ALA A 366 27.87 4.66 -6.63
C ALA A 366 27.00 3.94 -7.67
N ILE A 367 25.83 3.50 -7.24
CA ILE A 367 24.79 2.89 -8.06
C ILE A 367 23.86 4.02 -8.51
N VAL A 368 23.90 4.34 -9.80
CA VAL A 368 23.13 5.43 -10.42
C VAL A 368 22.28 4.85 -11.54
N ALA A 369 21.14 4.29 -11.16
CA ALA A 369 20.13 3.75 -12.06
C ALA A 369 18.84 4.52 -11.80
N TYR A 370 18.74 5.75 -12.34
CA TYR A 370 17.66 6.71 -12.04
C TYR A 370 16.50 6.59 -13.05
N ASP A 371 16.65 5.78 -14.10
CA ASP A 371 15.66 5.48 -15.16
C ASP A 371 15.09 6.70 -15.89
N ASP A 372 15.77 7.85 -15.80
CA ASP A 372 15.49 9.05 -16.57
C ASP A 372 16.64 9.37 -17.55
N PRO A 373 16.41 9.25 -18.88
CA PRO A 373 17.41 9.55 -19.90
C PRO A 373 17.95 10.99 -19.86
N TYR A 374 17.21 11.94 -19.30
CA TYR A 374 17.62 13.34 -19.16
C TYR A 374 18.48 13.56 -17.91
N VAL A 375 18.08 12.99 -16.77
CA VAL A 375 18.67 13.30 -15.46
C VAL A 375 19.88 12.43 -15.13
N GLN A 376 19.83 11.13 -15.48
CA GLN A 376 20.91 10.18 -15.17
C GLN A 376 22.29 10.64 -15.69
N PRO A 377 22.43 11.12 -16.95
CA PRO A 377 23.72 11.65 -17.43
C PRO A 377 24.23 12.85 -16.61
N LEU A 378 23.33 13.70 -16.11
CA LEU A 378 23.68 14.87 -15.30
C LEU A 378 24.20 14.46 -13.92
N ILE A 379 23.56 13.47 -13.29
CA ILE A 379 24.00 12.89 -12.01
C ILE A 379 25.41 12.30 -12.15
N VAL A 380 25.64 11.49 -13.19
CA VAL A 380 26.94 10.86 -13.44
C VAL A 380 28.02 11.92 -13.71
N SER A 381 27.70 12.96 -14.49
CA SER A 381 28.60 14.09 -14.74
C SER A 381 28.98 14.81 -13.45
N ALA A 382 28.01 15.11 -12.58
CA ALA A 382 28.25 15.76 -11.30
C ALA A 382 29.17 14.93 -10.40
N LEU A 383 28.91 13.63 -10.26
CA LEU A 383 29.74 12.71 -9.47
C LEU A 383 31.19 12.64 -9.99
N LYS A 384 31.39 12.46 -11.30
CA LYS A 384 32.73 12.41 -11.92
C LYS A 384 33.50 13.72 -11.76
N SER A 385 32.79 14.85 -11.74
CA SER A 385 33.43 16.16 -11.65
C SER A 385 33.92 16.52 -10.24
N LEU A 386 33.26 16.01 -9.19
CA LEU A 386 33.51 16.40 -7.80
C LEU A 386 34.16 15.30 -6.96
N VAL A 387 33.90 14.03 -7.27
CA VAL A 387 34.49 12.90 -6.56
C VAL A 387 35.73 12.42 -7.34
N PRO A 388 36.93 12.33 -6.71
CA PRO A 388 38.12 11.83 -7.38
C PRO A 388 37.90 10.45 -7.98
N GLU A 389 38.33 10.24 -9.24
CA GLU A 389 38.11 8.99 -9.99
C GLU A 389 38.67 7.76 -9.25
N GLU A 390 39.79 7.93 -8.53
CA GLU A 390 40.40 6.89 -7.70
C GLU A 390 39.52 6.42 -6.54
N LYS A 391 38.54 7.25 -6.12
CA LYS A 391 37.62 6.99 -5.01
C LYS A 391 36.22 6.60 -5.47
N LEU A 392 35.91 6.66 -6.77
CA LEU A 392 34.57 6.42 -7.29
C LEU A 392 34.54 5.11 -8.11
N ASP A 393 33.52 4.29 -7.88
CA ASP A 393 33.21 3.10 -8.65
C ASP A 393 31.74 3.19 -9.09
N LEU A 394 31.48 3.43 -10.38
CA LEU A 394 30.15 3.73 -10.91
C LEU A 394 29.48 2.49 -11.51
N VAL A 395 28.23 2.26 -11.13
CA VAL A 395 27.33 1.27 -11.71
C VAL A 395 26.10 2.02 -12.23
N THR A 396 25.84 2.01 -13.53
CA THR A 396 24.74 2.78 -14.14
C THR A 396 23.63 1.92 -14.73
N GLU A 397 23.83 0.61 -14.75
CA GLU A 397 22.89 -0.37 -15.26
C GLU A 397 22.75 -1.47 -14.20
N LEU A 398 21.50 -1.87 -13.93
CA LEU A 398 21.19 -2.96 -13.02
C LEU A 398 20.74 -4.19 -13.82
N PRO A 399 21.01 -5.41 -13.34
CA PRO A 399 20.45 -6.62 -13.94
C PRO A 399 18.91 -6.57 -13.86
N SER A 400 18.24 -7.00 -14.93
CA SER A 400 16.77 -6.99 -15.06
C SER A 400 16.03 -8.07 -14.27
N ASP A 401 16.68 -8.77 -13.34
CA ASP A 401 16.07 -9.81 -12.50
C ASP A 401 15.46 -9.18 -11.24
N GLU A 402 14.23 -9.59 -10.87
CA GLU A 402 13.40 -9.01 -9.80
C GLU A 402 13.93 -9.20 -8.35
N SER A 403 15.21 -9.53 -8.16
CA SER A 403 15.85 -9.70 -6.84
C SER A 403 17.09 -8.82 -6.65
N PHE A 404 17.00 -7.54 -7.05
CA PHE A 404 18.06 -6.57 -6.79
C PHE A 404 18.26 -6.39 -5.27
N SER A 405 19.28 -7.05 -4.71
CA SER A 405 19.82 -6.73 -3.39
C SER A 405 21.21 -6.14 -3.54
N VAL A 406 21.42 -4.98 -2.91
CA VAL A 406 22.73 -4.31 -2.90
C VAL A 406 23.80 -5.23 -2.29
N SER A 407 23.42 -6.10 -1.36
CA SER A 407 24.30 -7.07 -0.71
C SER A 407 24.98 -8.05 -1.69
N GLY A 408 24.30 -8.43 -2.78
CA GLY A 408 24.83 -9.35 -3.79
C GLY A 408 25.84 -8.73 -4.74
N ILE A 409 25.83 -7.40 -4.86
CA ILE A 409 26.72 -6.65 -5.74
C ILE A 409 27.96 -6.20 -4.97
N LEU A 410 27.97 -6.18 -3.63
CA LEU A 410 29.08 -5.60 -2.86
C LEU A 410 30.33 -6.49 -2.78
N PRO A 411 31.54 -5.92 -2.88
CA PRO A 411 32.78 -6.68 -2.73
C PRO A 411 33.01 -7.12 -1.27
N THR A 412 32.53 -6.32 -0.31
CA THR A 412 32.65 -6.56 1.13
C THR A 412 31.45 -5.94 1.88
N PRO A 413 31.04 -6.50 3.04
CA PRO A 413 29.94 -5.95 3.85
C PRO A 413 30.16 -4.51 4.36
N ASP A 414 31.42 -4.08 4.53
CA ASP A 414 31.78 -2.74 5.02
C ASP A 414 32.02 -1.71 3.89
N SER A 415 31.63 -2.01 2.66
CA SER A 415 31.82 -1.11 1.51
C SER A 415 30.98 0.16 1.64
N LYS A 416 31.56 1.30 1.21
CA LYS A 416 30.83 2.58 1.10
C LYS A 416 29.94 2.55 -0.15
N VAL A 417 28.64 2.75 0.01
CA VAL A 417 27.64 2.63 -1.05
C VAL A 417 26.81 3.91 -1.16
N LEU A 418 26.64 4.41 -2.37
CA LEU A 418 25.70 5.46 -2.72
C LEU A 418 24.65 4.87 -3.66
N GLN A 419 23.37 4.99 -3.33
CA GLN A 419 22.25 4.63 -4.19
C GLN A 419 21.55 5.90 -4.66
N ILE A 420 21.48 6.11 -5.98
CA ILE A 420 20.66 7.14 -6.63
C ILE A 420 19.75 6.44 -7.65
N MET A 421 18.53 6.15 -7.23
CA MET A 421 17.59 5.28 -7.94
C MET A 421 16.13 5.78 -7.79
N PRO A 422 15.16 5.29 -8.61
CA PRO A 422 13.74 5.50 -8.37
C PRO A 422 13.36 5.00 -6.98
N TYR A 423 12.34 5.64 -6.39
CA TYR A 423 11.91 5.34 -5.02
C TYR A 423 11.64 3.84 -4.79
N GLU A 424 10.94 3.17 -5.71
CA GLU A 424 10.57 1.75 -5.59
C GLU A 424 11.77 0.79 -5.71
N SER A 425 12.89 1.26 -6.27
CA SER A 425 14.08 0.44 -6.52
C SER A 425 15.17 0.61 -5.45
N ILE A 426 15.01 1.54 -4.51
CA ILE A 426 15.96 1.75 -3.42
C ILE A 426 15.88 0.57 -2.43
N ASP A 427 17.03 -0.03 -2.11
CA ASP A 427 17.14 -1.06 -1.08
C ASP A 427 17.15 -0.42 0.31
N PHE A 428 15.95 -0.09 0.81
CA PHE A 428 15.75 0.56 2.12
C PHE A 428 16.19 -0.32 3.29
N GLU A 429 16.05 -1.65 3.16
CA GLU A 429 16.45 -2.59 4.19
C GLU A 429 17.98 -2.61 4.36
N PHE A 430 18.71 -2.68 3.24
CA PHE A 430 20.17 -2.56 3.26
C PHE A 430 20.60 -1.21 3.84
N ALA A 431 19.97 -0.11 3.41
CA ALA A 431 20.28 1.23 3.93
C ALA A 431 20.02 1.35 5.44
N ALA A 432 18.97 0.71 5.97
CA ALA A 432 18.67 0.69 7.40
C ALA A 432 19.69 -0.15 8.19
N SER A 433 20.19 -1.24 7.62
CA SER A 433 21.23 -2.09 8.24
C SER A 433 22.63 -1.46 8.23
N GLN A 434 22.90 -0.54 7.31
CA GLN A 434 24.22 0.07 7.05
C GLN A 434 24.21 1.62 7.15
N PRO A 435 23.79 2.22 8.28
CA PRO A 435 23.55 3.67 8.38
C PRO A 435 24.81 4.55 8.32
N ARG A 436 26.02 3.98 8.38
CA ARG A 436 27.29 4.74 8.30
C ARG A 436 28.00 4.62 6.96
N SER A 437 27.61 3.64 6.15
CA SER A 437 28.31 3.22 4.94
C SER A 437 27.42 3.30 3.71
N CYS A 438 26.09 3.26 3.85
CA CYS A 438 25.14 3.36 2.75
C CYS A 438 24.36 4.69 2.78
N LEU A 439 24.45 5.47 1.70
CA LEU A 439 23.68 6.71 1.48
C LEU A 439 22.63 6.49 0.38
N ILE A 440 21.39 6.89 0.63
CA ILE A 440 20.25 6.78 -0.31
C ILE A 440 19.68 8.16 -0.68
N ASN A 441 19.06 8.27 -1.86
CA ASN A 441 18.51 9.53 -2.41
C ASN A 441 17.03 9.81 -2.08
N SER A 442 16.42 9.09 -1.12
CA SER A 442 15.07 9.38 -0.65
C SER A 442 14.86 8.97 0.82
N TYR A 443 13.98 9.69 1.53
CA TYR A 443 13.46 9.25 2.82
C TYR A 443 12.30 8.27 2.61
N MET A 444 12.29 7.19 3.40
CA MET A 444 11.25 6.16 3.30
C MET A 444 9.84 6.70 3.58
N ILE A 445 9.65 7.50 4.63
CA ILE A 445 8.34 8.03 5.00
C ILE A 445 8.39 9.56 4.93
N ARG A 446 7.66 10.16 3.98
CA ARG A 446 7.66 11.61 3.70
C ARG A 446 6.32 12.22 3.33
N LYS A 447 5.23 11.47 3.53
CA LYS A 447 3.87 11.89 3.16
C LYS A 447 3.40 13.19 3.82
N ALA A 448 3.97 13.56 4.97
CA ALA A 448 3.66 14.82 5.65
C ALA A 448 3.90 16.07 4.77
N LEU A 449 4.85 15.98 3.82
CA LEU A 449 5.19 17.06 2.91
C LEU A 449 4.55 16.88 1.53
N ILE A 450 4.65 15.68 0.96
CA ILE A 450 4.39 15.44 -0.46
C ILE A 450 2.92 15.19 -0.81
N ARG A 451 2.06 15.02 0.19
CA ARG A 451 0.61 14.84 0.00
C ARG A 451 -0.12 16.09 0.50
N LYS A 452 -0.94 16.71 -0.37
CA LYS A 452 -1.54 18.03 -0.12
C LYS A 452 -2.35 18.12 1.18
N HIS A 453 -3.19 17.12 1.47
CA HIS A 453 -3.97 17.08 2.71
C HIS A 453 -3.08 16.93 3.96
N TYR A 454 -2.05 16.09 3.91
CA TYR A 454 -1.09 15.96 5.00
C TYR A 454 -0.23 17.21 5.19
N LEU A 455 0.13 17.92 4.12
CA LEU A 455 0.85 19.19 4.19
C LEU A 455 -0.01 20.26 4.89
N SER A 456 -1.29 20.37 4.52
CA SER A 456 -2.25 21.27 5.18
C SER A 456 -2.34 20.97 6.68
N ALA A 457 -2.61 19.71 7.04
CA ALA A 457 -2.70 19.27 8.43
C ALA A 457 -1.40 19.50 9.23
N THR A 458 -0.24 19.31 8.59
CA THR A 458 1.07 19.57 9.20
C THR A 458 1.24 21.04 9.57
N VAL A 459 0.85 21.94 8.66
CA VAL A 459 0.91 23.39 8.87
C VAL A 459 -0.05 23.81 9.99
N ASP A 460 -1.28 23.31 10.00
CA ASP A 460 -2.28 23.67 11.01
C ASP A 460 -1.83 23.27 12.42
N GLN A 461 -1.37 22.03 12.58
CA GLN A 461 -0.84 21.56 13.87
C GLN A 461 0.38 22.38 14.33
N TRP A 462 1.23 22.81 13.40
CA TRP A 462 2.40 23.62 13.69
C TRP A 462 2.03 25.03 14.12
N VAL A 463 1.19 25.71 13.34
CA VAL A 463 0.76 27.10 13.57
C VAL A 463 -0.07 27.20 14.85
N ALA A 464 -0.88 26.18 15.17
CA ALA A 464 -1.60 26.13 16.44
C ALA A 464 -0.66 26.21 17.66
N LYS A 465 0.53 25.58 17.57
CA LYS A 465 1.56 25.61 18.63
C LYS A 465 2.54 26.78 18.49
N LYS A 466 2.74 27.29 17.27
CA LYS A 466 3.63 28.39 16.93
C LYS A 466 2.89 29.45 16.10
N PRO A 467 2.02 30.28 16.71
CA PRO A 467 1.18 31.22 15.97
C PRO A 467 1.93 32.34 15.22
N ALA A 468 3.18 32.59 15.61
CA ALA A 468 4.08 33.55 14.97
C ALA A 468 4.84 32.97 13.76
N SER A 469 4.62 31.69 13.45
CA SER A 469 5.23 31.01 12.31
C SER A 469 4.91 31.73 10.99
N PRO A 470 5.89 31.95 10.09
CA PRO A 470 5.63 32.35 8.70
C PRO A 470 4.66 31.42 7.98
N LEU A 471 4.58 30.13 8.31
CA LEU A 471 3.65 29.21 7.63
C LEU A 471 2.20 29.68 7.68
N ARG A 472 1.80 30.38 8.75
CA ARG A 472 0.46 30.98 8.89
C ARG A 472 0.14 32.01 7.79
N ARG A 473 1.15 32.72 7.29
CA ARG A 473 0.99 33.81 6.30
C ARG A 473 1.50 33.44 4.91
N HIS A 474 2.08 32.25 4.76
CA HIS A 474 2.73 31.80 3.53
C HIS A 474 2.20 30.44 3.05
N VAL A 475 1.19 29.87 3.73
CA VAL A 475 0.47 28.68 3.27
C VAL A 475 -1.02 28.94 3.44
N LYS A 476 -1.81 28.69 2.40
CA LYS A 476 -3.27 28.72 2.50
C LYS A 476 -3.76 27.37 3.02
N ARG A 477 -4.51 27.40 4.13
CA ARG A 477 -5.19 26.22 4.68
C ARG A 477 -6.12 25.66 3.62
N SER A 478 -6.00 24.37 3.34
CA SER A 478 -6.88 23.66 2.39
C SER A 478 -7.79 22.72 3.17
N GLU A 479 -9.02 22.57 2.70
CA GLU A 479 -10.01 21.62 3.22
C GLU A 479 -10.04 20.39 2.31
N ALA A 480 -9.97 19.20 2.92
CA ALA A 480 -10.08 17.94 2.19
C ALA A 480 -11.42 17.29 2.55
N PHE A 481 -12.09 16.72 1.54
CA PHE A 481 -13.38 16.07 1.71
C PHE A 481 -13.54 14.93 0.71
N GLU A 482 -14.46 14.02 1.00
CA GLU A 482 -14.72 12.83 0.20
C GLU A 482 -16.15 12.82 -0.32
N VAL A 483 -16.33 12.62 -1.62
CA VAL A 483 -17.64 12.65 -2.29
C VAL A 483 -17.76 11.40 -3.14
N ASP A 484 -18.78 10.58 -2.87
CA ASP A 484 -19.09 9.39 -3.67
C ASP A 484 -19.96 9.73 -4.89
N TYR A 485 -20.96 10.61 -4.71
CA TYR A 485 -21.88 11.10 -5.75
C TYR A 485 -22.19 12.59 -5.52
N ALA A 486 -22.46 13.34 -6.59
CA ALA A 486 -22.74 14.77 -6.54
C ALA A 486 -23.91 15.11 -5.61
N GLU A 487 -24.94 14.25 -5.55
CA GLU A 487 -26.11 14.44 -4.68
C GLU A 487 -25.79 14.46 -3.17
N PHE A 488 -24.65 13.91 -2.75
CA PHE A 488 -24.20 13.87 -1.36
C PHE A 488 -23.12 14.91 -1.04
N LEU A 489 -22.88 15.88 -1.93
CA LEU A 489 -21.86 16.91 -1.72
C LEU A 489 -22.11 17.72 -0.44
N ASP A 490 -23.38 18.04 -0.13
CA ASP A 490 -23.75 18.74 1.10
C ASP A 490 -23.36 17.96 2.37
N ASP A 491 -23.51 16.64 2.36
CA ASP A 491 -23.16 15.74 3.46
C ASP A 491 -21.63 15.61 3.60
N ALA A 492 -20.92 15.53 2.47
CA ALA A 492 -19.46 15.48 2.43
C ALA A 492 -18.79 16.74 2.99
N LEU A 493 -19.44 17.90 2.84
CA LEU A 493 -18.92 19.19 3.29
C LEU A 493 -19.29 19.54 4.73
N VAL A 494 -20.00 18.66 5.45
CA VAL A 494 -20.36 18.88 6.86
C VAL A 494 -19.12 19.13 7.73
N GLU A 495 -18.01 18.43 7.46
CA GLU A 495 -16.77 18.57 8.22
C GLU A 495 -15.85 19.69 7.70
N ALA A 496 -16.15 20.28 6.53
CA ALA A 496 -15.38 21.36 5.90
C ALA A 496 -15.87 22.76 6.35
N PHE A 497 -15.81 23.04 7.65
CA PHE A 497 -16.40 24.23 8.28
C PHE A 497 -15.96 25.57 7.66
N ASP A 498 -14.65 25.78 7.47
CA ASP A 498 -14.12 27.04 6.91
C ASP A 498 -14.60 27.28 5.48
N LEU A 499 -14.70 26.20 4.69
CA LEU A 499 -15.16 26.25 3.32
C LEU A 499 -16.65 26.62 3.27
N ARG A 500 -17.47 25.98 4.10
CA ARG A 500 -18.91 26.28 4.20
C ARG A 500 -19.17 27.70 4.69
N GLU A 501 -18.47 28.14 5.74
CA GLU A 501 -18.57 29.52 6.24
C GLU A 501 -18.15 30.53 5.17
N SER A 502 -17.12 30.24 4.38
CA SER A 502 -16.73 31.08 3.25
C SER A 502 -17.83 31.18 2.19
N MET A 503 -18.47 30.07 1.83
CA MET A 503 -19.55 30.06 0.85
C MET A 503 -20.80 30.80 1.37
N ASP A 504 -21.13 30.65 2.66
CA ASP A 504 -22.22 31.38 3.31
C ASP A 504 -21.98 32.90 3.30
N ARG A 505 -20.73 33.34 3.55
CA ARG A 505 -20.35 34.77 3.45
C ARG A 505 -20.46 35.29 2.01
N ASN A 506 -20.19 34.44 1.02
CA ASN A 506 -20.25 34.81 -0.40
C ASN A 506 -21.68 34.97 -0.94
N ALA A 507 -22.70 34.37 -0.31
CA ALA A 507 -24.10 34.41 -0.75
C ALA A 507 -24.69 35.84 -0.86
N GLY A 508 -24.11 36.82 -0.14
CA GLY A 508 -24.53 38.22 -0.19
C GLY A 508 -23.53 39.18 -0.85
N ALA A 509 -22.44 38.68 -1.42
CA ALA A 509 -21.34 39.49 -1.97
C ALA A 509 -21.33 39.49 -3.51
N GLU A 510 -20.94 40.63 -4.09
CA GLU A 510 -20.66 40.76 -5.52
C GLU A 510 -19.47 39.88 -5.92
N ALA A 511 -19.44 39.35 -7.15
CA ALA A 511 -18.46 38.34 -7.56
C ALA A 511 -16.98 38.75 -7.39
N GLY A 512 -16.69 40.05 -7.45
CA GLY A 512 -15.35 40.62 -7.22
C GLY A 512 -14.95 40.75 -5.74
N GLU A 513 -15.90 40.62 -4.81
CA GLU A 513 -15.70 40.72 -3.36
C GLU A 513 -15.75 39.35 -2.66
N ARG A 514 -16.06 38.28 -3.41
CA ARG A 514 -16.15 36.90 -2.90
C ARG A 514 -14.78 36.32 -2.59
N ASP A 515 -14.74 35.45 -1.59
CA ASP A 515 -13.60 34.58 -1.31
C ASP A 515 -13.63 33.41 -2.32
N TRP A 516 -12.65 33.37 -3.23
CA TRP A 516 -12.57 32.33 -4.27
C TRP A 516 -11.74 31.13 -3.84
N TRP A 517 -12.16 29.95 -4.28
CA TRP A 517 -11.55 28.66 -4.00
C TRP A 517 -11.18 27.94 -5.29
N ILE A 518 -10.16 27.08 -5.19
CA ILE A 518 -9.73 26.17 -6.26
C ILE A 518 -9.93 24.74 -5.81
N LEU A 519 -10.77 23.99 -6.55
CA LEU A 519 -11.00 22.57 -6.35
C LEU A 519 -9.92 21.78 -7.08
N LYS A 520 -9.33 20.81 -6.39
CA LYS A 520 -8.29 19.92 -6.93
C LYS A 520 -8.66 18.46 -6.63
N PRO A 521 -8.83 17.60 -7.64
CA PRO A 521 -9.01 16.17 -7.40
C PRO A 521 -7.74 15.54 -6.82
N GLY A 522 -7.89 14.59 -5.90
CA GLY A 522 -6.79 13.96 -5.18
C GLY A 522 -5.93 12.99 -6.02
N MET A 523 -6.48 12.49 -7.13
CA MET A 523 -5.83 11.54 -8.04
C MET A 523 -6.06 11.89 -9.53
N SER A 524 -6.12 13.17 -9.89
CA SER A 524 -6.15 13.55 -11.31
C SER A 524 -4.74 13.75 -11.86
N ASP A 525 -4.50 13.18 -13.03
CA ASP A 525 -3.26 13.41 -13.77
C ASP A 525 -3.26 14.80 -14.39
N ARG A 526 -2.07 15.41 -14.40
CA ARG A 526 -1.74 16.63 -15.16
C ARG A 526 -2.58 17.87 -14.85
N GLY A 527 -3.44 17.89 -13.83
CA GLY A 527 -4.29 19.04 -13.50
C GLY A 527 -5.67 19.03 -14.17
N GLN A 528 -6.08 17.89 -14.73
CA GLN A 528 -7.47 17.65 -15.13
C GLN A 528 -8.41 17.76 -13.92
N GLY A 529 -9.62 18.28 -14.13
CA GLY A 529 -10.62 18.46 -13.07
C GLY A 529 -10.38 19.62 -12.11
N ILE A 530 -9.36 20.46 -12.33
CA ILE A 530 -9.20 21.68 -11.53
C ILE A 530 -10.23 22.73 -11.96
N ARG A 531 -10.99 23.25 -10.99
CA ARG A 531 -12.04 24.26 -11.21
C ARG A 531 -11.98 25.34 -10.13
N LEU A 532 -12.39 26.56 -10.49
CA LEU A 532 -12.57 27.66 -9.55
C LEU A 532 -14.04 27.76 -9.16
N PHE A 533 -14.30 28.08 -7.90
CA PHE A 533 -15.66 28.27 -7.39
C PHE A 533 -15.64 29.25 -6.21
N SER A 534 -16.79 29.84 -5.92
CA SER A 534 -17.00 30.77 -4.82
C SER A 534 -18.29 30.48 -4.05
N THR A 535 -19.26 29.81 -4.65
CA THR A 535 -20.54 29.46 -4.01
C THR A 535 -20.79 27.96 -4.01
N MET A 536 -21.72 27.51 -3.15
CA MET A 536 -22.16 26.10 -3.13
C MET A 536 -22.82 25.71 -4.45
N GLU A 537 -23.60 26.61 -5.06
CA GLU A 537 -24.22 26.39 -6.36
C GLU A 537 -23.17 26.18 -7.47
N GLU A 538 -22.09 26.97 -7.47
CA GLU A 538 -20.99 26.80 -8.42
C GLU A 538 -20.23 25.48 -8.19
N LEU A 539 -20.04 25.07 -6.93
CA LEU A 539 -19.40 23.80 -6.59
C LEU A 539 -20.27 22.62 -6.98
N GLN A 540 -21.57 22.65 -6.65
CA GLN A 540 -22.54 21.62 -7.04
C GLN A 540 -22.58 21.49 -8.56
N GLY A 541 -22.67 22.61 -9.30
CA GLY A 541 -22.66 22.59 -10.77
C GLY A 541 -21.38 22.00 -11.38
N ILE A 542 -20.23 22.06 -10.69
CA ILE A 542 -19.01 21.35 -11.13
C ILE A 542 -19.19 19.83 -11.03
N PHE A 543 -19.74 19.35 -9.91
CA PHE A 543 -19.97 17.92 -9.69
C PHE A 543 -21.11 17.38 -10.55
N ASP A 544 -22.20 18.14 -10.71
CA ASP A 544 -23.32 17.78 -11.59
C ASP A 544 -22.87 17.73 -13.05
N GLY A 545 -22.06 18.69 -13.52
CA GLY A 545 -21.50 18.65 -14.88
C GLY A 545 -20.58 17.46 -15.11
N TRP A 546 -19.85 17.02 -14.07
CA TRP A 546 -19.12 15.77 -14.11
C TRP A 546 -20.02 14.53 -14.06
N GLU A 547 -21.30 14.62 -13.74
CA GLU A 547 -22.25 13.49 -13.79
C GLU A 547 -23.11 13.51 -15.06
N GLU A 548 -23.48 14.68 -15.59
CA GLU A 548 -24.29 14.86 -16.81
C GLU A 548 -23.53 14.53 -18.11
N GLU A 549 -22.20 14.70 -18.14
CA GLU A 549 -21.40 14.28 -19.30
C GLU A 549 -21.27 12.73 -19.41
N ARG A 550 -21.95 11.94 -18.55
CA ARG A 550 -22.17 10.50 -18.76
C ARG A 550 -23.13 10.31 -19.93
N PRO A 551 -22.81 9.49 -20.94
CA PRO A 551 -23.84 9.00 -21.84
C PRO A 551 -24.82 8.12 -21.04
N ASP A 552 -26.11 8.50 -21.06
CA ASP A 552 -27.19 7.67 -20.55
C ASP A 552 -27.21 6.33 -21.32
N SER A 553 -27.15 5.22 -20.60
CA SER A 553 -27.21 3.86 -21.19
C SER A 553 -28.62 3.42 -21.57
N ASP A 554 -29.62 4.31 -21.50
CA ASP A 554 -31.03 3.92 -21.41
C ASP A 554 -31.92 4.49 -22.54
N GLU A 555 -31.35 4.96 -23.65
CA GLU A 555 -32.12 5.36 -24.85
C GLU A 555 -31.68 4.64 -26.13
N GLU A 556 -31.80 3.31 -26.20
CA GLU A 556 -32.03 2.61 -27.49
C GLU A 556 -32.99 1.42 -27.33
N GLU A 557 -34.20 1.68 -26.84
CA GLU A 557 -35.38 0.87 -27.15
C GLU A 557 -36.49 1.80 -27.68
N ASP A 558 -36.47 2.02 -29.00
CA ASP A 558 -37.65 2.00 -29.88
C ASP A 558 -37.44 2.87 -31.13
N GLY A 559 -37.60 2.26 -32.30
CA GLY A 559 -37.97 3.00 -33.52
C GLY A 559 -37.03 2.85 -34.70
N GLU A 560 -37.39 1.91 -35.57
CA GLU A 560 -37.22 1.92 -37.04
C GLU A 560 -36.34 3.04 -37.65
N GLN A 561 -35.26 2.66 -38.35
CA GLN A 561 -34.69 3.46 -39.44
C GLN A 561 -34.37 2.55 -40.64
N GLY A 562 -34.93 2.72 -41.84
CA GLY A 562 -35.46 3.94 -42.43
C GLY A 562 -34.31 4.84 -42.89
N GLN A 563 -33.90 4.71 -44.14
CA GLN A 563 -32.87 5.54 -44.77
C GLN A 563 -33.22 7.03 -44.71
N ALA A 564 -32.30 7.91 -44.25
CA ALA A 564 -31.73 9.01 -45.04
C ALA A 564 -30.94 10.05 -44.19
N ALA A 565 -29.73 10.33 -44.68
CA ALA A 565 -29.10 11.66 -44.84
C ALA A 565 -28.72 12.54 -43.63
N GLY A 566 -27.40 12.66 -43.42
CA GLY A 566 -26.71 13.96 -43.50
C GLY A 566 -26.44 14.71 -42.19
N GLY A 567 -25.40 14.32 -41.46
CA GLY A 567 -24.76 15.13 -40.41
C GLY A 567 -23.23 14.98 -40.47
N LYS A 568 -22.49 16.08 -40.38
CA LYS A 568 -21.02 16.14 -40.55
C LYS A 568 -20.28 15.41 -39.40
N PRO A 569 -19.21 14.65 -39.68
CA PRO A 569 -18.35 14.10 -38.64
C PRO A 569 -17.29 15.14 -38.24
N GLY A 570 -17.31 15.57 -36.99
CA GLY A 570 -16.24 16.38 -36.41
C GLY A 570 -16.72 17.38 -35.38
N GLU A 571 -17.11 16.90 -34.20
CA GLU A 571 -16.99 17.65 -32.95
C GLU A 571 -16.41 16.70 -31.89
N GLU A 572 -15.56 17.27 -31.05
CA GLU A 572 -14.49 16.63 -30.29
C GLU A 572 -15.00 15.74 -29.16
N ASN A 573 -14.34 14.59 -28.95
CA ASN A 573 -14.51 13.77 -27.75
C ASN A 573 -14.17 14.60 -26.51
N GLY A 574 -15.19 15.00 -25.74
CA GLY A 574 -15.02 15.48 -24.37
C GLY A 574 -14.47 14.36 -23.49
N ASP A 575 -13.33 14.62 -22.86
CA ASP A 575 -12.64 13.71 -21.94
C ASP A 575 -13.36 13.76 -20.58
N TYR A 576 -14.26 12.81 -20.34
CA TYR A 576 -15.19 12.80 -19.21
C TYR A 576 -14.51 12.47 -17.87
N ILE A 577 -14.81 13.26 -16.83
CA ILE A 577 -14.30 13.04 -15.46
C ILE A 577 -15.37 12.34 -14.63
N THR A 578 -15.22 11.05 -14.36
CA THR A 578 -16.16 10.31 -13.50
C THR A 578 -15.90 10.59 -12.02
N THR A 579 -16.86 11.25 -11.34
CA THR A 579 -16.84 11.50 -9.88
C THR A 579 -16.62 10.23 -9.06
N SER A 580 -17.25 9.11 -9.45
CA SER A 580 -17.12 7.81 -8.76
C SER A 580 -15.70 7.19 -8.77
N HIS A 581 -14.80 7.65 -9.65
CA HIS A 581 -13.40 7.23 -9.69
C HIS A 581 -12.47 8.16 -8.87
N LEU A 582 -12.91 9.39 -8.57
CA LEU A 582 -12.16 10.40 -7.82
C LEU A 582 -12.89 10.70 -6.51
N ARG A 583 -12.69 9.88 -5.47
CA ARG A 583 -13.41 10.05 -4.20
C ARG A 583 -12.89 11.16 -3.31
N HIS A 584 -11.61 11.55 -3.46
CA HIS A 584 -10.97 12.53 -2.58
C HIS A 584 -10.73 13.85 -3.30
N PHE A 585 -11.18 14.96 -2.70
CA PHE A 585 -10.97 16.31 -3.21
C PHE A 585 -10.29 17.21 -2.19
N VAL A 586 -9.60 18.24 -2.68
CA VAL A 586 -9.03 19.30 -1.86
C VAL A 586 -9.50 20.65 -2.40
N ALA A 587 -10.21 21.41 -1.58
CA ALA A 587 -10.52 22.81 -1.83
C ALA A 587 -9.47 23.70 -1.15
N GLN A 588 -8.82 24.55 -1.92
CA GLN A 588 -7.81 25.49 -1.42
C GLN A 588 -8.24 26.93 -1.72
N PRO A 589 -8.07 27.90 -0.82
CA PRO A 589 -8.30 29.31 -1.11
C PRO A 589 -7.43 29.75 -2.30
N TYR A 590 -8.06 30.37 -3.29
CA TYR A 590 -7.37 30.84 -4.48
C TYR A 590 -6.57 32.10 -4.18
N ILE A 591 -5.32 32.15 -4.63
CA ILE A 591 -4.44 33.29 -4.40
C ILE A 591 -4.73 34.33 -5.49
N HIS A 592 -5.38 35.41 -5.08
CA HIS A 592 -5.76 36.52 -5.93
C HIS A 592 -5.56 37.87 -5.21
N PRO A 593 -5.08 38.91 -5.92
CA PRO A 593 -4.49 38.87 -7.26
C PRO A 593 -3.04 38.33 -7.23
N PRO A 594 -2.60 37.55 -8.24
CA PRO A 594 -1.20 37.13 -8.37
C PRO A 594 -0.31 38.30 -8.78
N LEU A 595 1.00 38.17 -8.56
CA LEU A 595 2.00 39.07 -9.12
C LEU A 595 2.03 38.90 -10.64
N LEU A 596 1.76 39.98 -11.37
CA LEU A 596 1.84 40.04 -12.83
C LEU A 596 3.01 40.93 -13.25
N LEU A 597 3.58 40.66 -14.42
CA LEU A 597 4.65 41.48 -14.99
C LEU A 597 4.04 42.47 -15.99
N ASP A 598 4.49 43.73 -15.96
CA ASP A 598 3.92 44.79 -16.82
C ASP A 598 4.02 44.46 -18.31
N ALA A 599 5.10 43.80 -18.73
CA ALA A 599 5.34 43.39 -20.11
C ALA A 599 4.71 42.04 -20.47
N ASP A 600 4.27 41.26 -19.49
CA ASP A 600 3.77 39.89 -19.67
C ASP A 600 2.72 39.58 -18.56
N PRO A 601 1.44 39.91 -18.79
CA PRO A 601 0.38 39.81 -17.79
C PRO A 601 -0.09 38.36 -17.55
N ARG A 602 0.76 37.37 -17.82
CA ARG A 602 0.48 35.95 -17.56
C ARG A 602 0.81 35.62 -16.10
N LYS A 603 -0.03 34.79 -15.48
CA LYS A 603 0.22 34.22 -14.16
C LYS A 603 1.43 33.28 -14.22
N PHE A 604 2.25 33.25 -13.17
CA PHE A 604 3.35 32.29 -13.06
C PHE A 604 3.51 31.76 -11.64
N HIS A 605 4.06 30.55 -11.50
CA HIS A 605 4.56 30.04 -10.22
C HIS A 605 6.08 29.90 -10.27
N ILE A 606 6.70 29.87 -9.08
CA ILE A 606 8.13 29.69 -8.91
C ILE A 606 8.38 28.24 -8.49
N ARG A 607 9.10 27.49 -9.32
CA ARG A 607 9.66 26.17 -8.98
C ARG A 607 11.01 26.37 -8.33
N THR A 608 11.12 25.90 -7.09
CA THR A 608 12.33 25.95 -6.27
C THR A 608 12.82 24.54 -5.98
N TYR A 609 14.09 24.26 -6.25
CA TYR A 609 14.69 22.98 -5.91
C TYR A 609 15.28 23.02 -4.50
N VAL A 610 15.00 21.98 -3.72
CA VAL A 610 15.37 21.88 -2.30
C VAL A 610 16.05 20.55 -2.07
N LEU A 611 17.16 20.57 -1.32
CA LEU A 611 17.87 19.40 -0.85
C LEU A 611 17.70 19.28 0.66
N ALA A 612 17.14 18.16 1.10
CA ALA A 612 17.14 17.76 2.50
C ALA A 612 18.23 16.70 2.71
N THR A 613 19.06 16.84 3.73
CA THR A 613 20.12 15.88 4.07
C THR A 613 20.03 15.43 5.52
N GLY A 614 20.20 14.13 5.75
CA GLY A 614 20.29 13.53 7.09
C GLY A 614 19.06 13.80 7.97
N SER A 615 19.30 14.17 9.23
CA SER A 615 18.27 14.35 10.27
C SER A 615 18.43 15.67 11.06
N LEU A 616 18.27 16.86 10.50
CA LEU A 616 17.78 17.23 9.17
C LEU A 616 18.38 18.61 8.81
N THR A 617 19.06 18.70 7.66
CA THR A 617 19.55 19.99 7.12
C THR A 617 18.88 20.28 5.78
N ILE A 618 18.40 21.50 5.60
CA ILE A 618 17.65 21.94 4.43
C ILE A 618 18.45 23.00 3.68
N HIS A 619 18.71 22.75 2.41
CA HIS A 619 19.33 23.68 1.47
C HIS A 619 18.35 24.03 0.36
N VAL A 620 18.21 25.31 0.08
CA VAL A 620 17.42 25.84 -1.02
C VAL A 620 18.36 26.25 -2.15
N TYR A 621 18.11 25.73 -3.34
CA TYR A 621 18.91 26.06 -4.53
C TYR A 621 18.47 27.42 -5.09
N LYS A 622 19.42 28.35 -5.18
CA LYS A 622 19.18 29.74 -5.55
C LYS A 622 18.71 29.89 -7.00
N PRO A 623 19.25 29.20 -8.01
CA PRO A 623 18.69 29.23 -9.36
C PRO A 623 17.28 28.60 -9.40
N MET A 624 16.25 29.45 -9.43
CA MET A 624 14.83 29.08 -9.47
C MET A 624 14.23 29.35 -10.85
N LEU A 625 13.11 28.70 -11.13
CA LEU A 625 12.39 28.81 -12.39
C LEU A 625 11.04 29.50 -12.18
N ALA A 626 10.65 30.35 -13.11
CA ALA A 626 9.32 30.94 -13.19
C ALA A 626 8.58 30.31 -14.38
N LEU A 627 7.47 29.60 -14.09
CA LEU A 627 6.68 28.86 -15.07
C LEU A 627 5.36 29.61 -15.31
N PHE A 628 5.16 30.10 -16.52
CA PHE A 628 4.05 30.95 -16.93
C PHE A 628 2.86 30.12 -17.46
N ALA A 629 1.66 30.61 -17.19
CA ALA A 629 0.43 30.14 -17.83
C ALA A 629 0.47 30.39 -19.35
N ALA A 630 -0.40 29.69 -20.09
CA ALA A 630 -0.45 29.84 -21.54
C ALA A 630 -1.11 31.16 -21.95
N LYS A 631 -2.19 31.55 -21.23
CA LYS A 631 -2.96 32.77 -21.51
C LYS A 631 -2.69 33.87 -20.48
N PRO A 632 -2.90 35.16 -20.84
CA PRO A 632 -2.94 36.26 -19.88
C PRO A 632 -3.90 36.00 -18.73
N TYR A 633 -3.56 36.49 -17.55
CA TYR A 633 -4.36 36.28 -16.36
C TYR A 633 -5.69 37.04 -16.44
N LEU A 634 -6.77 36.34 -16.08
CA LEU A 634 -8.08 36.93 -15.83
C LEU A 634 -8.40 36.84 -14.34
N ALA A 635 -9.26 37.72 -13.84
CA ALA A 635 -9.75 37.63 -12.47
C ALA A 635 -10.75 36.46 -12.34
N PRO A 636 -10.85 35.77 -11.19
CA PRO A 636 -11.65 34.55 -11.02
C PRO A 636 -13.08 34.65 -11.57
N TRP A 637 -13.79 35.75 -11.28
CA TRP A 637 -15.16 36.02 -11.73
C TRP A 637 -15.32 36.30 -13.24
N ALA A 638 -14.23 36.50 -13.96
CA ALA A 638 -14.23 36.76 -15.40
C ALA A 638 -13.91 35.52 -16.24
N HIS A 639 -13.74 34.34 -15.61
CA HIS A 639 -13.45 33.10 -16.33
C HIS A 639 -14.72 32.44 -16.83
N SER A 640 -14.65 31.88 -18.03
CA SER A 640 -15.61 30.88 -18.49
C SER A 640 -15.19 29.49 -18.00
N ALA A 641 -16.12 28.55 -17.88
CA ALA A 641 -15.82 27.17 -17.43
C ALA A 641 -14.78 26.43 -18.30
N SER A 642 -14.54 26.90 -19.54
CA SER A 642 -13.58 26.35 -20.50
C SER A 642 -12.19 27.03 -20.50
N ASP A 643 -11.98 28.12 -19.74
CA ASP A 643 -10.72 28.89 -19.75
C ASP A 643 -9.70 28.46 -18.68
N ILE A 644 -9.42 27.16 -18.60
CA ILE A 644 -8.50 26.55 -17.62
C ILE A 644 -7.05 27.03 -17.81
N ASP A 645 -6.67 27.33 -19.05
CA ASP A 645 -5.32 27.75 -19.46
C ASP A 645 -4.87 29.12 -18.93
N ALA A 646 -5.79 29.92 -18.39
CA ALA A 646 -5.49 31.25 -17.86
C ALA A 646 -5.00 31.23 -16.40
N PHE A 647 -5.31 30.16 -15.66
CA PHE A 647 -4.95 30.05 -14.23
C PHE A 647 -4.11 28.82 -13.88
N LEU A 648 -3.99 27.83 -14.77
CA LEU A 648 -3.02 26.73 -14.64
C LEU A 648 -1.68 27.10 -15.30
N THR A 649 -0.61 26.91 -14.54
CA THR A 649 0.77 27.24 -14.92
C THR A 649 1.61 26.01 -15.24
N ASN A 650 1.00 24.82 -15.26
CA ASN A 650 1.70 23.57 -15.51
C ASN A 650 1.95 23.39 -17.02
N THR A 651 3.20 23.18 -17.39
CA THR A 651 3.66 23.11 -18.79
C THR A 651 3.13 21.87 -19.54
N CYS A 652 2.76 20.80 -18.85
CA CYS A 652 2.32 19.53 -19.45
C CYS A 652 0.90 19.57 -20.05
N LEU A 653 0.07 20.55 -19.69
CA LEU A 653 -1.29 20.74 -20.25
C LEU A 653 -1.30 21.66 -21.48
N GLN A 654 -0.22 22.40 -21.70
CA GLN A 654 -0.16 23.39 -22.76
C GLN A 654 0.15 22.64 -24.07
N GLN A 655 -0.91 22.25 -24.81
CA GLN A 655 -0.72 21.76 -26.18
C GLN A 655 0.06 22.81 -26.98
N PRO A 656 0.91 22.39 -27.94
CA PRO A 656 1.58 23.31 -28.87
C PRO A 656 0.58 23.83 -29.91
N ALA A 657 -0.52 24.42 -29.46
CA ALA A 657 -1.51 25.05 -30.30
C ALA A 657 -1.14 26.54 -30.39
N SER A 658 -0.66 26.93 -31.57
CA SER A 658 -0.30 28.26 -32.05
C SER A 658 1.20 28.63 -32.01
N SER A 659 1.64 29.13 -33.16
CA SER A 659 2.99 29.41 -33.64
C SER A 659 3.68 30.61 -32.97
N VAL A 660 3.45 30.83 -31.67
CA VAL A 660 4.15 31.85 -30.89
C VAL A 660 4.98 31.17 -29.80
N THR A 661 6.27 31.01 -30.09
CA THR A 661 7.31 30.60 -29.15
C THR A 661 7.51 31.67 -28.06
N THR A 662 6.53 31.88 -27.20
CA THR A 662 6.70 32.67 -25.97
C THR A 662 7.22 31.76 -24.87
N ASP A 663 8.50 31.92 -24.57
CA ASP A 663 9.27 31.36 -23.45
C ASP A 663 8.39 31.14 -22.19
N SER A 664 7.88 29.91 -22.01
CA SER A 664 6.93 29.54 -20.94
C SER A 664 7.64 29.28 -19.61
N VAL A 665 8.95 29.05 -19.64
CA VAL A 665 9.79 28.84 -18.48
C VAL A 665 10.96 29.80 -18.52
N ARG A 666 11.10 30.65 -17.50
CA ARG A 666 12.18 31.65 -17.41
C ARG A 666 12.98 31.44 -16.14
N ARG A 667 14.21 31.95 -16.10
CA ARG A 667 14.98 32.03 -14.86
C ARG A 667 14.33 33.08 -13.95
N PHE A 668 14.07 32.76 -12.69
CA PHE A 668 13.45 33.71 -11.76
C PHE A 668 14.25 35.01 -11.63
N TRP A 669 15.58 34.90 -11.62
CA TRP A 669 16.48 36.05 -11.52
C TRP A 669 16.58 36.89 -12.80
N SER A 670 16.02 36.41 -13.93
CA SER A 670 15.94 37.18 -15.17
C SER A 670 14.58 37.88 -15.35
N LEU A 671 13.68 37.78 -14.36
CA LEU A 671 12.40 38.50 -14.41
C LEU A 671 12.64 40.02 -14.32
N PRO A 672 11.83 40.83 -15.02
CA PRO A 672 11.95 42.29 -15.05
C PRO A 672 11.39 42.93 -13.76
N LEU A 673 11.85 42.46 -12.60
CA LEU A 673 11.50 42.95 -11.27
C LEU A 673 12.73 43.56 -10.59
N PRO A 674 12.56 44.52 -9.67
CA PRO A 674 13.69 45.05 -8.89
C PRO A 674 14.42 43.92 -8.13
N ALA A 675 15.75 43.97 -8.10
CA ALA A 675 16.57 42.97 -7.40
C ALA A 675 16.16 42.81 -5.93
N SER A 676 15.84 43.92 -5.24
CA SER A 676 15.35 43.90 -3.86
C SER A 676 14.06 43.09 -3.68
N THR A 677 13.18 43.09 -4.69
CA THR A 677 11.93 42.33 -4.67
C THR A 677 12.21 40.85 -4.86
N LEU A 678 13.07 40.51 -5.82
CA LEU A 678 13.50 39.11 -6.07
C LEU A 678 14.20 38.52 -4.82
N ASP A 679 15.09 39.29 -4.19
CA ASP A 679 15.77 38.90 -2.96
C ASP A 679 14.80 38.73 -1.79
N ALA A 680 13.81 39.61 -1.66
CA ALA A 680 12.78 39.50 -0.62
C ALA A 680 11.90 38.26 -0.81
N ILE A 681 11.49 37.94 -2.04
CA ILE A 681 10.74 36.72 -2.37
C ILE A 681 11.59 35.49 -2.05
N PHE A 682 12.85 35.47 -2.45
CA PHE A 682 13.76 34.36 -2.16
C PHE A 682 13.98 34.15 -0.65
N ALA A 683 14.10 35.23 0.12
CA ALA A 683 14.22 35.16 1.58
C ALA A 683 12.96 34.57 2.23
N GLN A 684 11.77 34.94 1.74
CA GLN A 684 10.51 34.32 2.18
C GLN A 684 10.49 32.81 1.86
N ILE A 685 10.84 32.43 0.62
CA ILE A 685 10.91 31.02 0.19
C ILE A 685 11.85 30.21 1.11
N CYS A 686 13.02 30.75 1.44
CA CYS A 686 13.96 30.08 2.35
C CYS A 686 13.36 29.88 3.75
N ALA A 687 12.77 30.93 4.33
CA ALA A 687 12.16 30.87 5.66
C ALA A 687 10.99 29.87 5.71
N VAL A 688 10.10 29.93 4.72
CA VAL A 688 8.92 29.05 4.61
C VAL A 688 9.34 27.60 4.39
N THR A 689 10.30 27.35 3.50
CA THR A 689 10.82 26.00 3.24
C THR A 689 11.42 25.41 4.51
N GLY A 690 12.34 26.13 5.17
CA GLY A 690 12.96 25.64 6.40
C GLY A 690 11.94 25.33 7.49
N GLU A 691 10.90 26.15 7.62
CA GLU A 691 9.86 25.94 8.62
C GLU A 691 8.87 24.83 8.28
N ALA A 692 8.50 24.66 7.02
CA ALA A 692 7.64 23.56 6.58
C ALA A 692 8.27 22.19 6.87
N PHE A 693 9.58 22.05 6.61
CA PHE A 693 10.32 20.82 6.91
C PHE A 693 10.50 20.60 8.43
N GLU A 694 10.71 21.65 9.22
CA GLU A 694 10.72 21.53 10.69
C GLU A 694 9.34 21.11 11.23
N ALA A 695 8.28 21.72 10.70
CA ALA A 695 6.90 21.40 11.05
C ALA A 695 6.60 19.92 10.76
N ALA A 696 6.94 19.43 9.56
CA ALA A 696 6.79 18.03 9.20
C ALA A 696 7.55 17.10 10.16
N ALA A 697 8.82 17.43 10.46
CA ALA A 697 9.68 16.55 11.26
C ALA A 697 9.28 16.50 12.74
N ARG A 698 8.75 17.60 13.29
CA ARG A 698 8.42 17.72 14.72
C ARG A 698 6.93 17.53 15.03
N ALA A 699 6.03 18.02 14.18
CA ALA A 699 4.59 17.90 14.39
C ALA A 699 4.04 16.56 13.91
N MET A 700 4.58 16.02 12.81
CA MET A 700 4.09 14.82 12.14
C MET A 700 5.16 13.72 12.01
N PRO A 701 5.83 13.30 13.09
CA PRO A 701 6.97 12.38 13.04
C PRO A 701 6.62 10.97 12.55
N VAL A 702 5.35 10.57 12.60
CA VAL A 702 4.88 9.30 12.01
C VAL A 702 4.82 9.38 10.48
N HIS A 703 4.66 10.58 9.93
CA HIS A 703 4.39 10.83 8.52
C HIS A 703 5.55 11.51 7.78
N PHE A 704 6.56 11.99 8.50
CA PHE A 704 7.88 12.33 7.98
C PHE A 704 8.98 11.80 8.91
N GLN A 705 9.67 10.76 8.46
CA GLN A 705 10.74 10.11 9.20
C GLN A 705 12.06 10.34 8.48
N THR A 706 12.91 11.15 9.11
CA THR A 706 14.25 11.43 8.60
C THR A 706 15.22 10.31 8.98
N LEU A 707 16.17 10.03 8.09
CA LEU A 707 17.25 9.08 8.27
C LEU A 707 18.61 9.81 8.15
N PRO A 708 19.57 9.58 9.07
CA PRO A 708 20.89 10.22 9.01
C PRO A 708 21.67 9.92 7.72
N ASN A 709 21.36 8.80 7.08
CA ASN A 709 22.01 8.27 5.88
C ASN A 709 21.12 8.34 4.64
N ALA A 710 20.22 9.33 4.59
CA ALA A 710 19.47 9.68 3.41
C ALA A 710 19.67 11.16 3.07
N PHE A 711 19.60 11.47 1.79
CA PHE A 711 19.27 12.81 1.33
C PHE A 711 18.09 12.70 0.39
N GLU A 712 17.34 13.77 0.19
CA GLU A 712 16.25 13.78 -0.77
C GLU A 712 16.09 15.13 -1.43
N VAL A 713 15.67 15.08 -2.69
CA VAL A 713 15.48 16.21 -3.56
C VAL A 713 13.99 16.48 -3.73
N PHE A 714 13.58 17.73 -3.52
CA PHE A 714 12.20 18.18 -3.64
C PHE A 714 12.10 19.36 -4.60
N GLY A 715 11.00 19.45 -5.34
CA GLY A 715 10.57 20.64 -6.06
C GLY A 715 9.41 21.30 -5.31
N LEU A 716 9.60 22.53 -4.85
CA LEU A 716 8.55 23.29 -4.17
C LEU A 716 7.99 24.35 -5.11
N ASP A 717 6.67 24.41 -5.17
CA ASP A 717 5.96 25.35 -6.01
C ASP A 717 5.37 26.49 -5.19
N PHE A 718 5.76 27.72 -5.52
CA PHE A 718 5.32 28.94 -4.85
C PHE A 718 4.55 29.85 -5.80
N MET A 719 3.42 30.39 -5.34
CA MET A 719 2.73 31.50 -6.01
C MET A 719 3.08 32.80 -5.31
N VAL A 720 3.35 33.86 -6.06
CA VAL A 720 3.56 35.20 -5.46
C VAL A 720 2.31 36.04 -5.71
N ASP A 721 1.78 36.66 -4.66
CA ASP A 721 0.66 37.61 -4.80
C ASP A 721 1.13 39.02 -5.19
N ALA A 722 0.20 39.89 -5.56
CA ALA A 722 0.51 41.26 -5.96
C ALA A 722 1.19 42.10 -4.85
N ALA A 723 1.08 41.67 -3.59
CA ALA A 723 1.77 42.31 -2.46
C ALA A 723 3.22 41.83 -2.30
N GLY A 724 3.67 40.86 -3.10
CA GLY A 724 5.01 40.29 -3.03
C GLY A 724 5.15 39.18 -1.98
N THR A 725 4.04 38.60 -1.52
CA THR A 725 4.04 37.47 -0.57
C THR A 725 4.16 36.16 -1.33
N ALA A 726 5.14 35.33 -0.97
CA ALA A 726 5.32 34.00 -1.53
C ALA A 726 4.50 32.96 -0.77
N TRP A 727 3.60 32.26 -1.45
CA TRP A 727 2.70 31.26 -0.90
C TRP A 727 3.09 29.87 -1.41
N LEU A 728 3.41 28.94 -0.50
CA LEU A 728 3.69 27.55 -0.83
C LEU A 728 2.40 26.85 -1.28
N LEU A 729 2.43 26.24 -2.46
CA LEU A 729 1.31 25.50 -3.06
C LEU A 729 1.41 23.99 -2.81
N GLU A 730 2.61 23.43 -3.00
CA GLU A 730 2.90 22.00 -2.87
C GLU A 730 4.40 21.70 -2.83
N VAL A 731 4.70 20.48 -2.37
CA VAL A 731 6.04 19.91 -2.28
C VAL A 731 6.05 18.62 -3.09
N ASN A 732 6.84 18.56 -4.15
CA ASN A 732 6.92 17.42 -5.05
C ASN A 732 8.22 16.66 -4.78
N ALA A 733 8.15 15.39 -4.38
CA ALA A 733 9.32 14.51 -4.36
C ALA A 733 9.62 14.01 -5.77
N PHE A 734 10.88 13.68 -6.06
CA PHE A 734 11.33 13.29 -7.39
C PHE A 734 10.81 14.27 -8.47
N PRO A 735 11.10 15.58 -8.34
CA PRO A 735 10.52 16.58 -9.21
C PRO A 735 10.90 16.34 -10.68
N ASP A 736 9.97 16.60 -11.59
CA ASP A 736 10.24 16.49 -13.02
C ASP A 736 11.22 17.59 -13.46
N PHE A 737 12.40 17.16 -13.91
CA PHE A 737 13.45 18.03 -14.42
C PHE A 737 13.34 18.26 -15.94
N LYS A 738 12.50 17.52 -16.67
CA LYS A 738 12.34 17.69 -18.13
C LYS A 738 11.59 18.98 -18.48
N GLN A 739 10.83 19.52 -17.52
CA GLN A 739 10.10 20.79 -17.66
C GLN A 739 11.00 22.00 -17.93
N THR A 740 12.32 21.88 -17.75
CA THR A 740 13.25 23.00 -17.89
C THR A 740 13.64 23.31 -19.33
N GLY A 741 13.26 22.51 -20.34
CA GLY A 741 13.68 22.75 -21.73
C GLY A 741 15.21 22.65 -21.93
N GLY A 742 15.66 22.70 -23.19
CA GLY A 742 17.08 22.50 -23.54
C GLY A 742 18.01 23.58 -22.97
N ASP A 743 17.56 24.83 -22.93
CA ASP A 743 18.37 26.00 -22.57
C ASP A 743 18.56 26.20 -21.05
N LEU A 744 17.84 25.44 -20.22
CA LEU A 744 17.96 25.50 -18.76
C LEU A 744 18.57 24.23 -18.16
N ARG A 745 19.16 23.37 -18.99
CA ARG A 745 19.93 22.19 -18.56
C ARG A 745 21.03 22.53 -17.55
N GLU A 746 21.65 23.71 -17.69
CA GLU A 746 22.68 24.22 -16.78
C GLU A 746 22.19 24.35 -15.32
N ILE A 747 20.91 24.69 -15.12
CA ILE A 747 20.33 24.84 -13.78
C ILE A 747 20.25 23.48 -13.09
N VAL A 748 19.77 22.46 -13.80
CA VAL A 748 19.67 21.08 -13.28
C VAL A 748 21.06 20.50 -13.05
N GLU A 749 22.01 20.75 -13.95
CA GLU A 749 23.41 20.34 -13.78
C GLU A 749 24.05 20.97 -12.54
N GLY A 750 23.91 22.29 -12.37
CA GLY A 750 24.42 23.01 -11.20
C GLY A 750 23.79 22.50 -9.90
N PHE A 751 22.50 22.15 -9.93
CA PHE A 751 21.82 21.60 -8.78
C PHE A 751 22.39 20.24 -8.36
N TRP A 752 22.59 19.31 -9.30
CA TRP A 752 23.22 18.01 -9.01
C TRP A 752 24.66 18.14 -8.52
N ARG A 753 25.43 19.12 -9.01
CA ARG A 753 26.75 19.46 -8.44
C ARG A 753 26.62 19.92 -6.99
N GLY A 754 25.63 20.74 -6.68
CA GLY A 754 25.28 21.13 -5.31
C GLY A 754 24.91 19.95 -4.42
N ILE A 755 24.09 19.02 -4.92
CA ILE A 755 23.68 17.79 -4.20
C ILE A 755 24.89 16.92 -3.85
N VAL A 756 25.80 16.70 -4.81
CA VAL A 756 27.00 15.91 -4.57
C VAL A 756 27.90 16.60 -3.53
N ARG A 757 28.05 17.94 -3.61
CA ARG A 757 28.88 18.73 -2.70
C ARG A 757 28.35 18.76 -1.27
N GLU A 758 27.05 18.97 -1.08
CA GLU A 758 26.43 19.19 0.24
C GLU A 758 25.85 17.92 0.87
N GLY A 759 25.40 16.94 0.06
CA GLY A 759 24.79 15.70 0.54
C GLY A 759 25.75 14.51 0.52
N VAL A 760 26.41 14.28 -0.62
CA VAL A 760 27.17 13.03 -0.86
C VAL A 760 28.57 13.08 -0.27
N MET A 761 29.37 14.10 -0.61
CA MET A 761 30.77 14.21 -0.18
C MET A 761 30.94 14.25 1.35
N PRO A 762 30.12 15.01 2.11
CA PRO A 762 30.26 15.08 3.57
C PRO A 762 29.99 13.74 4.25
N PHE A 763 28.98 12.99 3.78
CA PHE A 763 28.64 11.67 4.32
C PHE A 763 29.81 10.68 4.21
N PHE A 764 30.51 10.65 3.06
CA PHE A 764 31.63 9.73 2.86
C PHE A 764 32.99 10.24 3.37
N GLY A 765 33.05 11.45 3.93
CA GLY A 765 34.29 12.08 4.39
C GLY A 765 35.24 12.43 3.23
N VAL A 766 34.70 12.73 2.05
CA VAL A 766 35.50 13.22 0.91
C VAL A 766 35.70 14.72 1.13
N GLY A 767 36.92 15.13 1.47
CA GLY A 767 37.24 16.54 1.74
C GLY A 767 36.84 17.45 0.58
N GLN A 768 36.28 18.62 0.88
CA GLN A 768 36.11 19.69 -0.09
C GLN A 768 37.50 20.10 -0.58
N GLY A 769 37.92 19.62 -1.76
CA GLY A 769 39.00 20.29 -2.47
C GLY A 769 38.61 21.76 -2.64
N HIS A 770 39.58 22.66 -2.74
CA HIS A 770 39.39 24.11 -2.97
C HIS A 770 38.67 24.41 -4.31
N ALA A 771 37.47 23.88 -4.51
CA ALA A 771 36.54 24.34 -5.52
C ALA A 771 35.74 25.47 -4.85
N GLU A 772 35.94 26.68 -5.34
CA GLU A 772 35.14 27.86 -4.98
C GLU A 772 33.66 27.45 -4.89
N GLY A 773 33.10 27.53 -3.69
CA GLY A 773 31.70 27.23 -3.47
C GLY A 773 30.89 28.30 -4.17
N ASP A 774 30.39 27.99 -5.36
CA ASP A 774 29.31 28.77 -5.96
C ASP A 774 28.17 28.73 -4.94
N GLY A 775 27.86 29.88 -4.34
CA GLY A 775 27.00 30.05 -3.16
C GLY A 775 25.51 29.80 -3.44
N ASP A 776 25.23 28.84 -4.33
CA ASP A 776 23.93 28.57 -4.90
C ASP A 776 23.08 27.65 -4.01
N MET A 777 23.70 26.81 -3.19
CA MET A 777 23.00 25.98 -2.19
C MET A 777 22.91 26.74 -0.87
N VAL A 778 21.83 27.49 -0.66
CA VAL A 778 21.63 28.30 0.54
C VAL A 778 21.08 27.43 1.66
N LYS A 779 21.83 27.28 2.75
CA LYS A 779 21.38 26.57 3.95
C LYS A 779 20.24 27.33 4.64
N ALA A 780 19.00 26.90 4.37
CA ALA A 780 17.79 27.53 4.90
C ALA A 780 17.55 27.16 6.37
N LYS A 781 17.85 25.92 6.77
CA LYS A 781 17.69 25.49 8.17
C LYS A 781 18.52 24.26 8.51
N GLU A 782 18.97 24.19 9.76
CA GLU A 782 19.51 22.99 10.38
C GLU A 782 18.69 22.68 11.62
N ILE A 783 18.18 21.45 11.70
CA ILE A 783 17.22 21.04 12.71
C ILE A 783 17.81 19.90 13.50
N ASP A 784 18.07 20.14 14.79
CA ASP A 784 18.46 19.08 15.71
C ASP A 784 17.23 18.28 16.15
N LEU A 785 17.10 17.07 15.62
CA LEU A 785 16.05 16.11 15.95
C LEU A 785 16.48 15.08 17.01
N GLY A 786 17.69 15.19 17.57
CA GLY A 786 18.22 14.23 18.55
C GLY A 786 18.54 12.85 17.98
N ARG A 787 18.54 12.70 16.65
CA ARG A 787 18.89 11.48 15.92
C ARG A 787 20.30 11.66 15.34
N ARG A 788 21.32 11.11 16.01
CA ARG A 788 22.74 11.17 15.58
C ARG A 788 23.23 9.81 15.12
#